data_AF-A0A0S9KB44-F1
#
_entry.id   AF-A0A0S9KB44-F1
#
_cell.length_a   1.000
_cell.length_b   1.000
_cell.length_c   1.000
_cell.angle_alpha   90.00
_cell.angle_beta   90.00
_cell.angle_gamma   90.00
#
_symmetry.space_group_name_H-M   'P 1'
#
loop_
_entity.id
_entity.type
_entity.pdbx_description
1 polymer ?
#
loop_
_entity_poly.entity_id
_entity_poly.type
_entity_poly.pdbx_seq_one_letter_code
_entity_poly.pdbx_strand_id
1 'polypeptide(L)'
;MLHAQPPARVAVPRRRILGTTVVATALVAAGLTGVVGSATAADDHTGFAGLADANLDACVRELIAFPEDEVLTGADVASLTGLDCPAQHISSLSGLEYATSLDSVILDGNSISDLSPLTGIATLTALSATDQVLPDDFAGSTVAGAVTILKPVIGVDGPVQLTVAADSDVAGAVDTDDSTVTWSGTGIGRLAWTAEQPVSGGQGTYSGSFSQAVGDGDLTPSPIPIVDGPAVFGATLTAVTDGWDTGVHFDYTWTRNGEPISDAQSSTYVLAAADIGCTIQVVVTGSKASFIAAERTSASTDVVAAATMAPHATISGTAIVGSTLSVDAGEWAPTDAVLAFQWKRAGTPIEGATASTYTLVTGDADSVITVTVTGTRTGYSANATTSAPTAVVSNVFTATPTPTIAGKKRVGETLTGAAGTWAPAGATLKYQWNRNGAPITTATTATYKLATADAGASITLVVTGSKATYATVARTSAPSVIEKVLTSTPIPTVSGTGLVGQVLTGRAGSWAPAGIAFSYQWKRNGVAIPQATALTYKLTPGDGGTSVTFVVTGSKGGYTPVTKTSAASSIQRLLTATPTPSVTGTKRVGQTLTGQPGTWAPTGVALTYQWKRNGIAIAGATASSYKLVAADASTSVTLAVTGSKIGYAPVTRMSAGVAIANGVFAATPTPTIGGTAKVGGTLTASAGTWSPAASIRFQWLRNGKAIIGATTSSYRVLATDVDGTISVRTTASKSGYTTVSKVSAGKKVAPIAYANCTALNAVYPSGVARNGVSVDRVSGRDVAISPSAFHSTALYNLNAKSDRDKDGIACEKR
;
A
#
# COMPACT_ATOMS: atom_id res chain seq x y z
N MET A 1 -18.48 -42.97 -57.27
CA MET A 1 -19.89 -43.27 -57.63
C MET A 1 -20.07 -42.71 -59.04
N LEU A 2 -20.24 -43.57 -60.06
CA LEU A 2 -21.55 -43.97 -60.63
C LEU A 2 -22.35 -42.75 -61.16
N HIS A 3 -22.74 -42.63 -62.44
CA HIS A 3 -22.44 -43.39 -63.68
C HIS A 3 -22.99 -42.57 -64.91
N ALA A 4 -22.79 -42.86 -66.21
CA ALA A 4 -22.12 -43.96 -66.93
C ALA A 4 -21.40 -43.49 -68.23
N GLN A 5 -21.86 -43.93 -69.42
CA GLN A 5 -21.32 -43.75 -70.80
C GLN A 5 -22.48 -44.02 -71.83
N PRO A 6 -22.26 -44.33 -73.14
CA PRO A 6 -21.97 -43.48 -74.32
C PRO A 6 -23.01 -43.78 -75.47
N PRO A 7 -22.72 -44.11 -76.77
CA PRO A 7 -21.74 -43.68 -77.81
C PRO A 7 -22.32 -43.42 -79.26
N ALA A 8 -21.46 -43.00 -80.22
CA ALA A 8 -21.40 -43.48 -81.64
C ALA A 8 -22.58 -43.23 -82.63
N ARG A 9 -22.53 -43.32 -83.98
CA ARG A 9 -21.54 -43.46 -85.12
C ARG A 9 -22.36 -43.35 -86.45
N VAL A 10 -21.87 -43.14 -87.69
CA VAL A 10 -20.67 -42.53 -88.32
C VAL A 10 -20.86 -42.51 -89.86
N ALA A 11 -20.17 -41.65 -90.62
CA ALA A 11 -20.25 -41.54 -92.11
C ALA A 11 -19.00 -42.06 -92.85
N VAL A 12 -19.05 -42.25 -94.19
CA VAL A 12 -17.95 -41.96 -95.17
C VAL A 12 -18.42 -42.02 -96.67
N PRO A 13 -17.70 -41.40 -97.64
CA PRO A 13 -18.18 -41.11 -99.02
C PRO A 13 -17.24 -41.68 -100.13
N ARG A 14 -17.25 -41.13 -101.38
CA ARG A 14 -16.00 -40.90 -102.18
C ARG A 14 -16.11 -39.99 -103.44
N ARG A 15 -14.95 -39.42 -103.81
CA ARG A 15 -14.59 -38.77 -105.12
C ARG A 15 -13.98 -39.84 -106.08
N ARG A 16 -13.46 -39.62 -107.31
CA ARG A 16 -13.05 -38.43 -108.11
C ARG A 16 -12.89 -38.82 -109.61
N ILE A 17 -12.74 -37.84 -110.52
CA ILE A 17 -12.43 -38.01 -111.97
C ILE A 17 -10.96 -37.60 -112.28
N LEU A 18 -10.37 -38.12 -113.38
CA LEU A 18 -9.23 -37.53 -114.13
C LEU A 18 -8.98 -38.24 -115.49
N GLY A 19 -8.65 -37.52 -116.58
CA GLY A 19 -8.05 -38.08 -117.81
C GLY A 19 -8.53 -37.52 -119.18
N THR A 20 -7.62 -37.38 -120.16
CA THR A 20 -7.79 -36.88 -121.56
C THR A 20 -6.69 -37.52 -122.48
N THR A 21 -6.48 -37.32 -123.79
CA THR A 21 -6.95 -36.42 -124.89
C THR A 21 -6.56 -37.02 -126.27
N VAL A 22 -7.23 -36.72 -127.41
CA VAL A 22 -6.68 -36.82 -128.80
C VAL A 22 -7.56 -36.06 -129.84
N VAL A 23 -7.12 -35.91 -131.10
CA VAL A 23 -7.74 -35.14 -132.22
C VAL A 23 -7.55 -35.87 -133.57
N ALA A 24 -8.48 -35.73 -134.55
CA ALA A 24 -8.27 -36.06 -135.99
C ALA A 24 -9.29 -35.34 -136.94
N THR A 25 -9.06 -35.38 -138.26
CA THR A 25 -9.79 -34.61 -139.32
C THR A 25 -10.15 -35.50 -140.55
N ALA A 26 -10.87 -35.11 -141.62
CA ALA A 26 -11.28 -33.80 -142.15
C ALA A 26 -12.74 -33.83 -142.73
N LEU A 27 -13.21 -33.32 -143.91
CA LEU A 27 -12.59 -32.84 -145.17
C LEU A 27 -13.39 -31.69 -145.86
N VAL A 28 -13.75 -31.79 -147.16
CA VAL A 28 -14.24 -30.70 -148.05
C VAL A 28 -15.25 -31.19 -149.11
N ALA A 29 -16.30 -30.42 -149.42
CA ALA A 29 -17.01 -30.35 -150.73
C ALA A 29 -17.86 -29.05 -150.84
N ALA A 30 -18.32 -28.66 -152.05
CA ALA A 30 -19.05 -27.40 -152.29
C ALA A 30 -20.04 -27.45 -153.49
N GLY A 31 -20.97 -26.47 -153.58
CA GLY A 31 -21.96 -26.30 -154.67
C GLY A 31 -22.58 -24.88 -154.69
N LEU A 32 -23.29 -24.49 -155.75
CA LEU A 32 -23.67 -23.08 -156.02
C LEU A 32 -25.07 -22.89 -156.68
N THR A 33 -25.68 -21.72 -156.44
CA THR A 33 -26.72 -21.01 -157.24
C THR A 33 -28.12 -21.62 -157.49
N GLY A 34 -29.18 -20.78 -157.42
CA GLY A 34 -30.40 -20.97 -158.23
C GLY A 34 -31.69 -20.33 -157.69
N VAL A 35 -32.15 -19.22 -158.28
CA VAL A 35 -33.51 -18.65 -158.10
C VAL A 35 -34.47 -19.24 -159.15
N VAL A 36 -35.68 -19.71 -158.78
CA VAL A 36 -37.02 -19.21 -159.21
C VAL A 36 -38.17 -19.92 -158.45
N GLY A 37 -39.37 -19.31 -158.40
CA GLY A 37 -40.61 -20.07 -158.71
C GLY A 37 -41.68 -20.23 -157.62
N SER A 38 -42.73 -19.40 -157.69
CA SER A 38 -43.93 -19.38 -156.83
C SER A 38 -44.86 -20.62 -156.90
N ALA A 39 -45.38 -21.06 -155.75
CA ALA A 39 -46.69 -21.74 -155.54
C ALA A 39 -46.97 -21.87 -154.02
N THR A 40 -47.83 -21.06 -153.39
CA THR A 40 -49.27 -21.29 -153.11
C THR A 40 -49.64 -22.46 -152.17
N ALA A 41 -50.26 -22.10 -151.03
CA ALA A 41 -51.10 -22.89 -150.10
C ALA A 41 -50.42 -23.79 -149.03
N ALA A 42 -51.19 -24.02 -147.95
CA ALA A 42 -50.93 -24.81 -146.73
C ALA A 42 -50.01 -24.18 -145.63
N ASP A 43 -50.69 -23.71 -144.58
CA ASP A 43 -50.37 -23.74 -143.14
C ASP A 43 -49.14 -22.99 -142.55
N ASP A 44 -49.26 -22.62 -141.27
CA ASP A 44 -48.87 -21.28 -140.77
C ASP A 44 -47.89 -21.36 -139.59
N HIS A 45 -46.74 -22.00 -139.82
CA HIS A 45 -45.74 -22.30 -138.77
C HIS A 45 -44.39 -21.58 -139.00
N THR A 46 -44.43 -20.40 -139.64
CA THR A 46 -43.22 -19.63 -139.98
C THR A 46 -42.59 -18.94 -138.76
N GLY A 47 -41.87 -19.72 -137.95
CA GLY A 47 -41.18 -19.25 -136.75
C GLY A 47 -40.49 -20.37 -135.95
N PHE A 48 -40.96 -21.62 -136.08
CA PHE A 48 -40.38 -22.77 -135.41
C PHE A 48 -38.91 -22.98 -135.81
N ALA A 49 -38.03 -23.05 -134.82
CA ALA A 49 -36.57 -23.12 -134.99
C ALA A 49 -35.97 -24.47 -134.52
N GLY A 50 -36.81 -25.48 -134.28
CA GLY A 50 -36.48 -26.69 -133.53
C GLY A 50 -36.98 -26.61 -132.08
N LEU A 51 -37.00 -27.76 -131.39
CA LEU A 51 -37.24 -27.81 -129.95
C LEU A 51 -35.94 -27.48 -129.22
N ALA A 52 -36.01 -26.61 -128.21
CA ALA A 52 -34.81 -26.05 -127.57
C ALA A 52 -34.07 -27.06 -126.65
N ASP A 53 -34.79 -28.06 -126.14
CA ASP A 53 -34.25 -29.14 -125.34
C ASP A 53 -34.08 -30.42 -126.17
N ALA A 54 -32.85 -30.96 -126.21
CA ALA A 54 -32.54 -32.12 -127.04
C ALA A 54 -33.25 -33.41 -126.60
N ASN A 55 -33.61 -33.52 -125.31
CA ASN A 55 -34.36 -34.67 -124.81
C ASN A 55 -35.84 -34.59 -125.24
N LEU A 56 -36.38 -33.37 -125.37
CA LEU A 56 -37.72 -33.11 -125.88
C LEU A 56 -37.78 -33.33 -127.41
N ASP A 57 -36.78 -32.87 -128.17
CA ASP A 57 -36.67 -33.15 -129.61
C ASP A 57 -36.61 -34.67 -129.88
N ALA A 58 -35.79 -35.40 -129.12
CA ALA A 58 -35.70 -36.86 -129.20
C ALA A 58 -37.05 -37.56 -128.88
N CYS A 59 -37.72 -37.17 -127.79
CA CYS A 59 -39.00 -37.75 -127.41
C CYS A 59 -40.10 -37.48 -128.46
N VAL A 60 -40.20 -36.25 -128.98
CA VAL A 60 -41.16 -35.89 -130.04
C VAL A 60 -40.90 -36.72 -131.31
N ARG A 61 -39.64 -36.89 -131.71
CA ARG A 61 -39.26 -37.74 -132.84
C ARG A 61 -39.66 -39.20 -132.63
N GLU A 62 -39.42 -39.76 -131.44
CA GLU A 62 -39.82 -41.15 -131.14
C GLU A 62 -41.35 -41.32 -131.18
N LEU A 63 -42.10 -40.39 -130.59
CA LEU A 63 -43.58 -40.45 -130.52
C LEU A 63 -44.26 -40.44 -131.89
N ILE A 64 -43.74 -39.70 -132.87
CA ILE A 64 -44.27 -39.69 -134.25
C ILE A 64 -43.50 -40.62 -135.21
N ALA A 65 -42.53 -41.39 -134.70
CA ALA A 65 -41.61 -42.24 -135.46
C ALA A 65 -40.88 -41.49 -136.60
N PHE A 66 -40.45 -40.26 -136.35
CA PHE A 66 -39.73 -39.41 -137.30
C PHE A 66 -38.29 -39.92 -137.54
N PRO A 67 -37.75 -39.88 -138.78
CA PRO A 67 -36.36 -40.23 -139.04
C PRO A 67 -35.38 -39.31 -138.30
N GLU A 68 -34.28 -39.87 -137.76
CA GLU A 68 -33.21 -39.09 -137.12
C GLU A 68 -32.48 -38.15 -138.11
N ASP A 69 -32.44 -38.52 -139.40
CA ASP A 69 -31.74 -37.79 -140.46
C ASP A 69 -32.60 -36.71 -141.17
N GLU A 70 -33.89 -36.60 -140.84
CA GLU A 70 -34.75 -35.52 -141.31
C GLU A 70 -34.92 -34.40 -140.26
N VAL A 71 -35.15 -33.17 -140.73
CA VAL A 71 -35.32 -31.99 -139.87
C VAL A 71 -36.79 -31.83 -139.52
N LEU A 72 -37.12 -32.02 -138.23
CA LEU A 72 -38.45 -31.80 -137.69
C LEU A 72 -38.91 -30.36 -137.98
N THR A 73 -40.09 -30.20 -138.59
CA THR A 73 -40.64 -28.88 -138.97
C THR A 73 -41.74 -28.43 -138.02
N GLY A 74 -42.09 -27.14 -138.10
CA GLY A 74 -43.20 -26.59 -137.33
C GLY A 74 -44.55 -27.21 -137.69
N ALA A 75 -44.71 -27.77 -138.90
CA ALA A 75 -45.93 -28.48 -139.29
C ALA A 75 -46.03 -29.87 -138.64
N ASP A 76 -44.90 -30.59 -138.51
CA ASP A 76 -44.85 -31.87 -137.81
C ASP A 76 -45.21 -31.68 -136.33
N VAL A 77 -44.61 -30.67 -135.68
CA VAL A 77 -44.92 -30.29 -134.29
C VAL A 77 -46.36 -29.80 -134.13
N ALA A 78 -46.88 -29.01 -135.07
CA ALA A 78 -48.29 -28.57 -135.04
C ALA A 78 -49.31 -29.70 -135.21
N SER A 79 -48.90 -30.84 -135.79
CA SER A 79 -49.75 -32.04 -135.96
C SER A 79 -49.87 -32.91 -134.69
N LEU A 80 -49.04 -32.66 -133.67
CA LEU A 80 -49.08 -33.39 -132.40
C LEU A 80 -50.41 -33.17 -131.68
N THR A 81 -51.12 -34.26 -131.37
CA THR A 81 -52.32 -34.23 -130.50
C THR A 81 -52.01 -34.71 -129.08
N GLY A 82 -50.97 -35.53 -128.88
CA GLY A 82 -50.51 -35.97 -127.55
C GLY A 82 -48.99 -35.92 -127.42
N LEU A 83 -48.51 -35.63 -126.21
CA LEU A 83 -47.09 -35.67 -125.82
C LEU A 83 -46.95 -36.47 -124.51
N ASP A 84 -46.16 -37.54 -124.51
CA ASP A 84 -45.93 -38.39 -123.34
C ASP A 84 -44.42 -38.61 -123.17
N CYS A 85 -43.77 -37.71 -122.42
CA CYS A 85 -42.32 -37.65 -122.22
C CYS A 85 -41.91 -37.61 -120.72
N PRO A 86 -42.39 -38.54 -119.86
CA PRO A 86 -42.02 -38.59 -118.46
C PRO A 86 -40.56 -39.02 -118.27
N ALA A 87 -39.89 -38.46 -117.26
CA ALA A 87 -38.55 -38.79 -116.80
C ALA A 87 -37.43 -38.75 -117.87
N GLN A 88 -37.56 -37.89 -118.88
CA GLN A 88 -36.57 -37.73 -119.97
C GLN A 88 -35.48 -36.69 -119.66
N HIS A 89 -35.45 -36.12 -118.45
CA HIS A 89 -34.58 -34.99 -118.08
C HIS A 89 -34.75 -33.76 -118.98
N ILE A 90 -35.99 -33.49 -119.42
CA ILE A 90 -36.37 -32.26 -120.13
C ILE A 90 -36.30 -31.08 -119.15
N SER A 91 -35.78 -29.95 -119.61
CA SER A 91 -35.58 -28.72 -118.84
C SER A 91 -36.27 -27.50 -119.46
N SER A 92 -36.46 -27.49 -120.79
CA SER A 92 -37.19 -26.45 -121.51
C SER A 92 -38.26 -27.03 -122.42
N LEU A 93 -39.40 -26.35 -122.51
CA LEU A 93 -40.50 -26.67 -123.42
C LEU A 93 -40.55 -25.75 -124.66
N SER A 94 -39.56 -24.88 -124.86
CA SER A 94 -39.56 -23.94 -126.00
C SER A 94 -39.47 -24.69 -127.34
N GLY A 95 -40.34 -24.28 -128.26
CA GLY A 95 -40.69 -24.97 -129.50
C GLY A 95 -42.08 -25.61 -129.46
N LEU A 96 -42.60 -25.98 -128.28
CA LEU A 96 -43.98 -26.52 -128.15
C LEU A 96 -45.07 -25.45 -128.27
N GLU A 97 -44.76 -24.16 -128.22
CA GLU A 97 -45.72 -23.10 -128.52
C GLU A 97 -46.26 -23.15 -129.96
N TYR A 98 -45.61 -23.93 -130.84
CA TYR A 98 -46.07 -24.23 -132.21
C TYR A 98 -46.93 -25.50 -132.30
N ALA A 99 -47.07 -26.29 -131.23
CA ALA A 99 -47.81 -27.55 -131.19
C ALA A 99 -49.33 -27.32 -131.02
N THR A 100 -49.92 -26.58 -131.96
CA THR A 100 -51.27 -25.99 -131.85
C THR A 100 -52.44 -26.98 -131.78
N SER A 101 -52.19 -28.29 -131.93
CA SER A 101 -53.21 -29.34 -131.89
C SER A 101 -53.17 -30.21 -130.62
N LEU A 102 -52.24 -29.97 -129.69
CA LEU A 102 -52.07 -30.80 -128.48
C LEU A 102 -53.33 -30.76 -127.59
N ASP A 103 -53.87 -31.93 -127.27
CA ASP A 103 -54.99 -32.13 -126.34
C ASP A 103 -54.57 -32.73 -124.98
N SER A 104 -53.42 -33.43 -124.93
CA SER A 104 -52.88 -34.08 -123.73
C SER A 104 -51.36 -34.01 -123.66
N VAL A 105 -50.80 -33.65 -122.49
CA VAL A 105 -49.36 -33.55 -122.24
C VAL A 105 -48.99 -34.21 -120.90
N ILE A 106 -48.01 -35.11 -120.91
CA ILE A 106 -47.44 -35.78 -119.72
C ILE A 106 -45.92 -35.58 -119.72
N LEU A 107 -45.41 -34.94 -118.66
CA LEU A 107 -44.02 -34.51 -118.51
C LEU A 107 -43.50 -34.74 -117.07
N ASP A 108 -44.07 -35.70 -116.34
CA ASP A 108 -43.75 -35.98 -114.94
C ASP A 108 -42.27 -36.41 -114.75
N GLY A 109 -41.64 -36.05 -113.63
CA GLY A 109 -40.27 -36.46 -113.27
C GLY A 109 -39.14 -35.81 -114.09
N ASN A 110 -39.37 -34.62 -114.65
CA ASN A 110 -38.40 -33.86 -115.44
C ASN A 110 -37.73 -32.73 -114.61
N SER A 111 -37.13 -31.73 -115.25
CA SER A 111 -36.48 -30.56 -114.62
C SER A 111 -37.00 -29.24 -115.20
N ILE A 112 -38.27 -29.20 -115.61
CA ILE A 112 -38.92 -28.04 -116.20
C ILE A 112 -39.22 -27.02 -115.10
N SER A 113 -39.06 -25.72 -115.40
CA SER A 113 -39.49 -24.60 -114.55
C SER A 113 -40.30 -23.52 -115.28
N ASP A 114 -40.47 -23.64 -116.60
CA ASP A 114 -41.27 -22.71 -117.41
C ASP A 114 -42.27 -23.47 -118.29
N LEU A 115 -43.55 -23.32 -117.95
CA LEU A 115 -44.69 -23.88 -118.71
C LEU A 115 -45.28 -22.89 -119.70
N SER A 116 -44.76 -21.66 -119.80
CA SER A 116 -45.31 -20.62 -120.67
C SER A 116 -45.46 -21.02 -122.16
N PRO A 117 -44.61 -21.88 -122.77
CA PRO A 117 -44.84 -22.41 -124.12
C PRO A 117 -46.20 -23.11 -124.31
N LEU A 118 -46.72 -23.78 -123.27
CA LEU A 118 -47.99 -24.51 -123.36
C LEU A 118 -49.23 -23.61 -123.23
N THR A 119 -49.08 -22.40 -122.67
CA THR A 119 -50.21 -21.53 -122.27
C THR A 119 -51.03 -20.98 -123.44
N GLY A 120 -50.50 -21.01 -124.66
CA GLY A 120 -51.21 -20.61 -125.89
C GLY A 120 -52.08 -21.72 -126.51
N ILE A 121 -51.96 -22.97 -126.05
CA ILE A 121 -52.55 -24.14 -126.72
C ILE A 121 -54.02 -24.32 -126.30
N ALA A 122 -54.92 -23.70 -127.08
CA ALA A 122 -56.37 -23.70 -126.80
C ALA A 122 -57.06 -25.08 -126.86
N THR A 123 -56.39 -26.11 -127.41
CA THR A 123 -56.88 -27.50 -127.46
C THR A 123 -56.52 -28.33 -126.22
N LEU A 124 -55.59 -27.87 -125.39
CA LEU A 124 -54.97 -28.67 -124.32
C LEU A 124 -55.93 -28.89 -123.13
N THR A 125 -56.38 -30.13 -122.93
CA THR A 125 -57.37 -30.50 -121.89
C THR A 125 -56.82 -31.37 -120.77
N ALA A 126 -55.63 -31.97 -120.93
CA ALA A 126 -54.93 -32.69 -119.88
C ALA A 126 -53.45 -32.27 -119.83
N LEU A 127 -52.96 -31.90 -118.64
CA LEU A 127 -51.55 -31.62 -118.39
C LEU A 127 -51.12 -32.25 -117.06
N SER A 128 -50.15 -33.15 -117.10
CA SER A 128 -49.42 -33.61 -115.92
C SER A 128 -47.94 -33.30 -116.10
N ALA A 129 -47.32 -32.70 -115.09
CA ALA A 129 -45.87 -32.54 -115.03
C ALA A 129 -45.40 -32.49 -113.57
N THR A 130 -45.75 -33.50 -112.78
CA THR A 130 -45.39 -33.61 -111.36
C THR A 130 -43.90 -33.89 -111.17
N ASP A 131 -43.44 -33.81 -109.92
CA ASP A 131 -42.15 -34.30 -109.43
C ASP A 131 -40.93 -33.74 -110.17
N GLN A 132 -40.99 -32.48 -110.57
CA GLN A 132 -39.89 -31.77 -111.22
C GLN A 132 -38.74 -31.50 -110.24
N VAL A 133 -37.49 -31.69 -110.66
CA VAL A 133 -36.31 -31.42 -109.81
C VAL A 133 -35.49 -30.29 -110.39
N LEU A 134 -35.37 -29.20 -109.63
CA LEU A 134 -34.69 -27.97 -110.01
C LEU A 134 -33.31 -27.85 -109.32
N PRO A 135 -32.32 -27.16 -109.94
CA PRO A 135 -30.97 -27.04 -109.40
C PRO A 135 -30.86 -26.18 -108.12
N ASP A 136 -29.74 -26.34 -107.41
CA ASP A 136 -29.46 -25.77 -106.08
C ASP A 136 -29.16 -24.25 -106.07
N ASP A 137 -29.37 -23.54 -107.18
CA ASP A 137 -29.10 -22.09 -107.35
C ASP A 137 -30.35 -21.22 -107.51
N PHE A 138 -31.55 -21.80 -107.33
CA PHE A 138 -32.84 -21.09 -107.46
C PHE A 138 -33.07 -19.97 -106.41
N ALA A 139 -32.36 -20.01 -105.29
CA ALA A 139 -32.33 -18.96 -104.29
C ALA A 139 -30.90 -18.43 -104.07
N GLY A 140 -30.78 -17.11 -103.91
CA GLY A 140 -29.49 -16.44 -103.78
C GLY A 140 -28.73 -16.90 -102.53
N SER A 141 -27.43 -17.14 -102.66
CA SER A 141 -26.62 -17.67 -101.55
C SER A 141 -26.44 -16.65 -100.42
N THR A 142 -26.84 -17.01 -99.19
CA THR A 142 -26.04 -16.87 -97.95
C THR A 142 -26.76 -17.35 -96.67
N VAL A 143 -26.00 -18.05 -95.81
CA VAL A 143 -25.97 -17.94 -94.32
C VAL A 143 -27.24 -18.28 -93.52
N ALA A 144 -27.06 -18.67 -92.25
CA ALA A 144 -28.15 -18.88 -91.30
C ALA A 144 -28.95 -17.58 -91.05
N GLY A 145 -30.21 -17.57 -91.49
CA GLY A 145 -31.11 -16.43 -91.42
C GLY A 145 -32.45 -16.71 -92.11
N ALA A 146 -33.20 -15.64 -92.40
CA ALA A 146 -34.40 -15.70 -93.23
C ALA A 146 -34.01 -15.55 -94.72
N VAL A 147 -34.51 -16.47 -95.56
CA VAL A 147 -34.28 -16.53 -97.00
C VAL A 147 -35.57 -16.19 -97.73
N THR A 148 -35.53 -15.25 -98.67
CA THR A 148 -36.66 -14.95 -99.56
C THR A 148 -36.59 -15.81 -100.82
N ILE A 149 -37.71 -16.41 -101.21
CA ILE A 149 -37.81 -17.32 -102.34
C ILE A 149 -38.39 -16.58 -103.56
N LEU A 150 -37.79 -16.81 -104.73
CA LEU A 150 -38.36 -16.38 -106.02
C LEU A 150 -39.27 -17.50 -106.56
N LYS A 151 -40.35 -17.13 -107.27
CA LYS A 151 -41.35 -18.11 -107.76
C LYS A 151 -40.66 -19.27 -108.52
N PRO A 152 -40.83 -20.54 -108.09
CA PRO A 152 -40.09 -21.67 -108.67
C PRO A 152 -40.58 -22.11 -110.05
N VAL A 153 -41.71 -21.57 -110.51
CA VAL A 153 -42.35 -21.88 -111.80
C VAL A 153 -42.84 -20.61 -112.50
N ILE A 154 -42.68 -20.59 -113.82
CA ILE A 154 -43.22 -19.60 -114.76
C ILE A 154 -44.34 -20.24 -115.60
N GLY A 155 -45.33 -19.45 -116.02
CA GLY A 155 -46.44 -19.92 -116.86
C GLY A 155 -47.63 -20.53 -116.11
N VAL A 156 -47.78 -20.24 -114.81
CA VAL A 156 -48.90 -20.72 -113.98
C VAL A 156 -49.75 -19.59 -113.40
N ASP A 157 -51.05 -19.62 -113.70
CA ASP A 157 -52.09 -18.74 -113.15
C ASP A 157 -52.63 -19.31 -111.83
N GLY A 158 -51.92 -19.07 -110.72
CA GLY A 158 -52.35 -19.54 -109.40
C GLY A 158 -51.37 -19.23 -108.26
N PRO A 159 -51.76 -19.52 -107.01
CA PRO A 159 -50.81 -19.59 -105.90
C PRO A 159 -49.91 -20.82 -106.05
N VAL A 160 -48.62 -20.64 -105.78
CA VAL A 160 -47.68 -21.75 -105.57
C VAL A 160 -47.58 -21.95 -104.06
N GLN A 161 -47.76 -23.18 -103.59
CA GLN A 161 -47.57 -23.52 -102.17
C GLN A 161 -46.16 -24.04 -101.95
N LEU A 162 -45.51 -23.61 -100.86
CA LEU A 162 -44.14 -24.01 -100.52
C LEU A 162 -44.10 -24.74 -99.19
N THR A 163 -43.30 -25.80 -99.13
CA THR A 163 -43.15 -26.65 -97.94
C THR A 163 -41.70 -27.03 -97.73
N VAL A 164 -41.27 -27.14 -96.47
CA VAL A 164 -39.98 -27.75 -96.15
C VAL A 164 -40.10 -29.25 -96.36
N ALA A 165 -39.24 -29.81 -97.22
CA ALA A 165 -39.26 -31.23 -97.53
C ALA A 165 -38.81 -32.05 -96.31
N ALA A 166 -39.42 -33.22 -96.12
CA ALA A 166 -39.23 -34.05 -94.92
C ALA A 166 -37.82 -34.68 -94.81
N ASP A 167 -37.00 -34.56 -95.87
CA ASP A 167 -35.61 -35.02 -95.99
C ASP A 167 -34.57 -33.88 -95.88
N SER A 168 -35.00 -32.66 -95.51
CA SER A 168 -34.12 -31.52 -95.24
C SER A 168 -33.17 -31.77 -94.06
N ASP A 169 -31.86 -31.54 -94.24
CA ASP A 169 -30.85 -31.72 -93.16
C ASP A 169 -31.08 -30.72 -92.00
N VAL A 170 -31.65 -29.56 -92.32
CA VAL A 170 -31.94 -28.47 -91.38
C VAL A 170 -33.44 -28.28 -91.23
N ALA A 171 -33.87 -28.05 -89.98
CA ALA A 171 -35.24 -27.62 -89.72
C ALA A 171 -35.44 -26.20 -90.26
N GLY A 172 -36.55 -26.00 -90.96
CA GLY A 172 -36.98 -24.70 -91.47
C GLY A 172 -38.46 -24.44 -91.16
N ALA A 173 -38.85 -23.17 -91.20
CA ALA A 173 -40.23 -22.74 -91.14
C ALA A 173 -40.52 -21.81 -92.33
N VAL A 174 -41.57 -22.12 -93.09
CA VAL A 174 -42.14 -21.24 -94.13
C VAL A 174 -43.02 -20.19 -93.47
N ASP A 175 -43.01 -18.95 -93.95
CA ASP A 175 -43.96 -17.92 -93.51
C ASP A 175 -45.34 -18.13 -94.15
N THR A 176 -46.36 -17.52 -93.55
CA THR A 176 -47.79 -17.64 -93.84
C THR A 176 -48.25 -17.12 -95.20
N ASP A 177 -47.35 -16.54 -96.01
CA ASP A 177 -47.58 -16.13 -97.39
C ASP A 177 -46.74 -16.90 -98.42
N ASP A 178 -46.08 -17.97 -97.99
CA ASP A 178 -45.17 -18.83 -98.77
C ASP A 178 -43.94 -18.12 -99.38
N SER A 179 -43.67 -16.85 -99.05
CA SER A 179 -42.61 -16.06 -99.71
C SER A 179 -41.22 -16.15 -99.06
N THR A 180 -41.13 -16.57 -97.79
CA THR A 180 -39.86 -16.68 -97.07
C THR A 180 -39.75 -17.95 -96.22
N VAL A 181 -38.52 -18.40 -95.97
CA VAL A 181 -38.19 -19.53 -95.11
C VAL A 181 -37.06 -19.15 -94.15
N THR A 182 -37.21 -19.49 -92.86
CA THR A 182 -36.15 -19.32 -91.84
C THR A 182 -35.57 -20.68 -91.45
N TRP A 183 -34.24 -20.82 -91.51
CA TRP A 183 -33.52 -22.06 -91.18
C TRP A 183 -32.88 -22.01 -89.79
N SER A 184 -32.90 -23.11 -89.04
CA SER A 184 -32.41 -23.17 -87.65
C SER A 184 -31.14 -24.02 -87.44
N GLY A 185 -30.25 -24.09 -88.43
CA GLY A 185 -29.00 -24.87 -88.36
C GLY A 185 -28.15 -24.76 -89.62
N THR A 186 -27.02 -25.49 -89.65
CA THR A 186 -26.11 -25.57 -90.79
C THR A 186 -26.26 -26.92 -91.51
N GLY A 187 -26.31 -26.92 -92.84
CA GLY A 187 -26.63 -28.09 -93.67
C GLY A 187 -27.27 -27.71 -95.00
N ILE A 188 -27.95 -28.67 -95.65
CA ILE A 188 -28.76 -28.45 -96.86
C ILE A 188 -30.25 -28.41 -96.50
N GLY A 189 -30.89 -27.25 -96.70
CA GLY A 189 -32.33 -27.10 -96.66
C GLY A 189 -32.96 -27.60 -97.96
N ARG A 190 -34.01 -28.44 -97.88
CA ARG A 190 -34.78 -28.89 -99.04
C ARG A 190 -36.19 -28.30 -99.02
N LEU A 191 -36.65 -27.84 -100.18
CA LEU A 191 -37.95 -27.17 -100.36
C LEU A 191 -38.71 -27.85 -101.49
N ALA A 192 -39.97 -28.19 -101.22
CA ALA A 192 -40.90 -28.77 -102.18
C ALA A 192 -42.06 -27.81 -102.43
N TRP A 193 -42.52 -27.72 -103.68
CA TRP A 193 -43.58 -26.83 -104.12
C TRP A 193 -44.67 -27.56 -104.91
N THR A 194 -45.89 -27.03 -104.87
CA THR A 194 -47.03 -27.49 -105.67
C THR A 194 -47.84 -26.33 -106.25
N ALA A 195 -48.42 -26.54 -107.42
CA ALA A 195 -49.33 -25.63 -108.09
C ALA A 195 -50.37 -26.42 -108.90
N GLU A 196 -51.62 -25.95 -108.89
CA GLU A 196 -52.72 -26.51 -109.71
C GLU A 196 -53.07 -25.53 -110.83
N GLN A 197 -53.41 -26.02 -112.02
CA GLN A 197 -53.69 -25.19 -113.20
C GLN A 197 -54.98 -25.57 -113.94
N PRO A 198 -55.81 -24.59 -114.33
CA PRO A 198 -56.88 -24.75 -115.29
C PRO A 198 -56.39 -24.46 -116.72
N VAL A 199 -55.90 -25.47 -117.44
CA VAL A 199 -55.44 -25.30 -118.83
C VAL A 199 -56.63 -25.45 -119.78
N SER A 200 -56.95 -24.41 -120.54
CA SER A 200 -57.95 -24.35 -121.64
C SER A 200 -59.35 -24.98 -121.39
N GLY A 201 -59.71 -25.31 -120.14
CA GLY A 201 -60.97 -25.95 -119.75
C GLY A 201 -60.81 -27.30 -119.02
N GLY A 202 -59.60 -27.86 -118.95
CA GLY A 202 -59.24 -29.02 -118.13
C GLY A 202 -58.45 -28.66 -116.87
N GLN A 203 -58.14 -29.66 -116.03
CA GLN A 203 -57.29 -29.50 -114.84
C GLN A 203 -55.96 -30.24 -114.99
N GLY A 204 -54.89 -29.62 -114.51
CA GLY A 204 -53.55 -30.20 -114.44
C GLY A 204 -52.84 -29.91 -113.13
N THR A 205 -51.89 -30.78 -112.76
CA THR A 205 -51.11 -30.71 -111.51
C THR A 205 -49.63 -30.56 -111.79
N TYR A 206 -48.99 -29.63 -111.09
CA TYR A 206 -47.56 -29.33 -111.19
C TYR A 206 -46.92 -29.39 -109.80
N SER A 207 -45.79 -30.07 -109.67
CA SER A 207 -45.06 -30.18 -108.39
C SER A 207 -43.57 -30.35 -108.62
N GLY A 208 -42.76 -30.03 -107.61
CA GLY A 208 -41.33 -30.21 -107.69
C GLY A 208 -40.56 -29.80 -106.44
N SER A 209 -39.22 -29.76 -106.53
CA SER A 209 -38.34 -29.43 -105.40
C SER A 209 -36.99 -28.83 -105.82
N PHE A 210 -36.33 -28.16 -104.86
CA PHE A 210 -34.96 -27.62 -104.97
C PHE A 210 -34.24 -27.62 -103.60
N SER A 211 -32.94 -27.32 -103.57
CA SER A 211 -32.12 -27.29 -102.34
C SER A 211 -31.38 -25.96 -102.11
N GLN A 212 -30.98 -25.70 -100.87
CA GLN A 212 -30.30 -24.47 -100.40
C GLN A 212 -29.24 -24.81 -99.33
N ALA A 213 -28.09 -24.12 -99.29
CA ALA A 213 -27.02 -24.35 -98.29
C ALA A 213 -26.92 -23.23 -97.22
N VAL A 214 -26.48 -23.57 -95.98
CA VAL A 214 -26.53 -22.70 -94.78
C VAL A 214 -25.25 -22.80 -93.88
N GLY A 215 -24.79 -21.70 -93.24
CA GLY A 215 -23.51 -21.62 -92.48
C GLY A 215 -23.36 -20.47 -91.43
N ASP A 216 -22.23 -20.46 -90.67
CA ASP A 216 -21.91 -19.62 -89.47
C ASP A 216 -21.10 -18.30 -89.73
N GLY A 217 -20.69 -17.54 -88.69
CA GLY A 217 -20.02 -16.20 -88.80
C GLY A 217 -18.99 -15.77 -87.71
N ASP A 218 -18.53 -14.51 -87.77
CA ASP A 218 -17.31 -13.96 -87.10
C ASP A 218 -17.52 -12.99 -85.89
N LEU A 219 -16.53 -12.89 -84.99
CA LEU A 219 -16.49 -11.92 -83.88
C LEU A 219 -15.88 -10.55 -84.24
N THR A 220 -16.73 -9.54 -84.43
CA THR A 220 -16.34 -8.13 -84.64
C THR A 220 -17.22 -7.17 -83.82
N PRO A 221 -16.68 -6.19 -83.08
CA PRO A 221 -15.27 -5.81 -82.97
C PRO A 221 -14.48 -6.65 -81.94
N SER A 222 -13.16 -6.67 -82.13
CA SER A 222 -12.22 -7.41 -81.29
C SER A 222 -10.92 -6.60 -81.11
N PRO A 223 -10.89 -5.62 -80.16
CA PRO A 223 -9.77 -4.71 -79.94
C PRO A 223 -8.58 -5.32 -79.18
N ILE A 224 -7.42 -4.64 -79.29
CA ILE A 224 -6.15 -5.03 -78.66
C ILE A 224 -6.16 -4.68 -77.16
N PRO A 225 -5.76 -5.60 -76.25
CA PRO A 225 -5.72 -5.34 -74.81
C PRO A 225 -4.56 -4.42 -74.41
N ILE A 226 -4.75 -3.69 -73.31
CA ILE A 226 -3.73 -2.82 -72.70
C ILE A 226 -3.23 -3.46 -71.40
N VAL A 227 -1.94 -3.30 -71.11
CA VAL A 227 -1.36 -3.62 -69.79
C VAL A 227 -1.24 -2.32 -68.99
N ASP A 228 -1.93 -2.25 -67.85
CA ASP A 228 -1.82 -1.18 -66.86
C ASP A 228 -1.01 -1.62 -65.63
N GLY A 229 -0.39 -0.68 -64.94
CA GLY A 229 0.51 -0.91 -63.79
C GLY A 229 1.99 -0.68 -64.10
N PRO A 230 2.82 -0.36 -63.08
CA PRO A 230 4.22 0.01 -63.28
C PRO A 230 5.14 -1.20 -63.47
N ALA A 231 6.09 -1.10 -64.41
CA ALA A 231 7.12 -2.11 -64.66
C ALA A 231 8.22 -2.13 -63.56
N VAL A 232 7.86 -2.55 -62.34
CA VAL A 232 8.77 -2.66 -61.19
C VAL A 232 8.50 -3.98 -60.45
N PHE A 233 9.56 -4.68 -60.06
CA PHE A 233 9.47 -5.94 -59.30
C PHE A 233 8.54 -5.81 -58.07
N GLY A 234 7.60 -6.74 -57.95
CA GLY A 234 6.58 -6.78 -56.89
C GLY A 234 5.31 -5.97 -57.18
N ALA A 235 5.26 -5.20 -58.28
CA ALA A 235 4.03 -4.53 -58.71
C ALA A 235 3.07 -5.49 -59.43
N THR A 236 1.78 -5.16 -59.41
CA THR A 236 0.73 -5.88 -60.15
C THR A 236 0.46 -5.18 -61.47
N LEU A 237 0.55 -5.93 -62.56
CA LEU A 237 0.07 -5.57 -63.88
C LEU A 237 -1.37 -6.06 -64.08
N THR A 238 -2.18 -5.32 -64.84
CA THR A 238 -3.59 -5.62 -65.11
C THR A 238 -3.86 -5.58 -66.61
N ALA A 239 -4.58 -6.58 -67.13
CA ALA A 239 -5.02 -6.64 -68.51
C ALA A 239 -6.38 -5.95 -68.67
N VAL A 240 -6.45 -4.94 -69.53
CA VAL A 240 -7.67 -4.17 -69.83
C VAL A 240 -8.22 -4.62 -71.19
N THR A 241 -9.49 -5.04 -71.22
CA THR A 241 -10.15 -5.70 -72.36
C THR A 241 -11.42 -4.98 -72.82
N ASP A 242 -11.48 -3.66 -72.62
CA ASP A 242 -12.65 -2.85 -72.98
C ASP A 242 -12.88 -2.78 -74.50
N GLY A 243 -14.15 -2.61 -74.91
CA GLY A 243 -14.54 -2.38 -76.31
C GLY A 243 -14.81 -3.63 -77.16
N TRP A 244 -14.82 -4.82 -76.56
CA TRP A 244 -15.40 -6.03 -77.17
C TRP A 244 -16.93 -6.05 -77.02
N ASP A 245 -17.56 -6.90 -77.83
CA ASP A 245 -18.99 -7.18 -77.80
C ASP A 245 -19.50 -7.71 -76.45
N THR A 246 -20.76 -7.42 -76.13
CA THR A 246 -21.41 -7.98 -74.93
C THR A 246 -21.55 -9.51 -75.04
N GLY A 247 -21.23 -10.20 -73.93
CA GLY A 247 -21.32 -11.66 -73.84
C GLY A 247 -20.10 -12.44 -74.37
N VAL A 248 -18.98 -11.77 -74.62
CA VAL A 248 -17.68 -12.43 -74.89
C VAL A 248 -17.05 -12.91 -73.57
N HIS A 249 -16.48 -14.12 -73.56
CA HIS A 249 -15.63 -14.64 -72.48
C HIS A 249 -14.15 -14.43 -72.80
N PHE A 250 -13.31 -14.20 -71.79
CA PHE A 250 -11.89 -13.89 -71.94
C PHE A 250 -10.98 -14.86 -71.17
N ASP A 251 -10.09 -15.52 -71.90
CA ASP A 251 -8.93 -16.22 -71.37
C ASP A 251 -7.67 -15.32 -71.50
N TYR A 252 -6.74 -15.43 -70.55
CA TYR A 252 -5.52 -14.61 -70.50
C TYR A 252 -4.27 -15.51 -70.52
N THR A 253 -3.18 -15.01 -71.11
CA THR A 253 -1.85 -15.62 -70.99
C THR A 253 -0.78 -14.53 -70.98
N TRP A 254 -0.10 -14.36 -69.85
CA TRP A 254 1.01 -13.40 -69.73
C TRP A 254 2.32 -13.99 -70.26
N THR A 255 3.16 -13.16 -70.87
CA THR A 255 4.44 -13.57 -71.45
C THR A 255 5.61 -12.69 -70.99
N ARG A 256 6.81 -13.28 -70.88
CA ARG A 256 8.08 -12.62 -70.54
C ARG A 256 8.98 -12.65 -71.76
N ASN A 257 9.33 -11.47 -72.30
CA ASN A 257 10.06 -11.32 -73.56
C ASN A 257 9.43 -12.11 -74.73
N GLY A 258 8.10 -12.32 -74.72
CA GLY A 258 7.35 -13.10 -75.71
C GLY A 258 7.06 -14.56 -75.31
N GLU A 259 7.80 -15.15 -74.36
CA GLU A 259 7.60 -16.55 -73.93
C GLU A 259 6.52 -16.68 -72.83
N PRO A 260 5.58 -17.63 -72.90
CA PRO A 260 4.53 -17.79 -71.89
C PRO A 260 5.04 -18.01 -70.47
N ILE A 261 4.43 -17.31 -69.51
CA ILE A 261 4.70 -17.48 -68.08
C ILE A 261 3.74 -18.53 -67.53
N SER A 262 4.29 -19.65 -67.03
CA SER A 262 3.50 -20.72 -66.41
C SER A 262 2.58 -20.19 -65.30
N ASP A 263 1.36 -20.71 -65.25
CA ASP A 263 0.31 -20.40 -64.27
C ASP A 263 -0.19 -18.92 -64.27
N ALA A 264 0.31 -18.07 -65.17
CA ALA A 264 -0.11 -16.67 -65.32
C ALA A 264 -1.30 -16.53 -66.30
N GLN A 265 -2.48 -16.98 -65.87
CA GLN A 265 -3.73 -16.97 -66.67
C GLN A 265 -4.85 -16.09 -66.08
N SER A 266 -4.53 -15.27 -65.07
CA SER A 266 -5.44 -14.27 -64.49
C SER A 266 -5.46 -12.99 -65.35
N SER A 267 -6.50 -12.16 -65.22
CA SER A 267 -6.52 -10.78 -65.74
C SER A 267 -5.50 -9.85 -65.05
N THR A 268 -4.78 -10.34 -64.05
CA THR A 268 -3.69 -9.64 -63.35
C THR A 268 -2.46 -10.53 -63.19
N TYR A 269 -1.27 -9.94 -63.21
CA TYR A 269 0.01 -10.62 -62.99
C TYR A 269 0.90 -9.83 -62.03
N VAL A 270 1.47 -10.49 -61.01
CA VAL A 270 2.42 -9.85 -60.07
C VAL A 270 3.84 -10.12 -60.55
N LEU A 271 4.59 -9.04 -60.80
CA LEU A 271 5.97 -9.10 -61.29
C LEU A 271 6.88 -9.82 -60.30
N ALA A 272 7.42 -10.96 -60.73
CA ALA A 272 8.32 -11.83 -60.00
C ALA A 272 9.79 -11.44 -60.23
N ALA A 273 10.70 -12.01 -59.41
CA ALA A 273 12.13 -11.70 -59.50
C ALA A 273 12.78 -12.13 -60.83
N ALA A 274 12.16 -13.07 -61.54
CA ALA A 274 12.58 -13.53 -62.88
C ALA A 274 12.18 -12.56 -64.01
N ASP A 275 11.32 -11.57 -63.74
CA ASP A 275 10.93 -10.55 -64.72
C ASP A 275 11.90 -9.37 -64.76
N ILE A 276 12.75 -9.19 -63.75
CA ILE A 276 13.70 -8.07 -63.67
C ILE A 276 14.62 -8.06 -64.88
N GLY A 277 14.67 -6.93 -65.61
CA GLY A 277 15.42 -6.80 -66.86
C GLY A 277 14.72 -7.36 -68.10
N CYS A 278 13.48 -7.85 -67.99
CA CYS A 278 12.63 -8.32 -69.08
C CYS A 278 11.49 -7.32 -69.36
N THR A 279 10.78 -7.49 -70.47
CA THR A 279 9.48 -6.84 -70.74
C THR A 279 8.34 -7.86 -70.69
N ILE A 280 7.14 -7.41 -70.34
CA ILE A 280 5.94 -8.25 -70.18
C ILE A 280 4.87 -7.89 -71.21
N GLN A 281 4.11 -8.88 -71.67
CA GLN A 281 2.89 -8.71 -72.49
C GLN A 281 1.77 -9.61 -71.95
N VAL A 282 0.54 -9.38 -72.42
CA VAL A 282 -0.59 -10.30 -72.25
C VAL A 282 -1.24 -10.62 -73.60
N VAL A 283 -1.53 -11.90 -73.82
CA VAL A 283 -2.42 -12.40 -74.88
C VAL A 283 -3.80 -12.59 -74.26
N VAL A 284 -4.84 -12.14 -74.96
CA VAL A 284 -6.25 -12.29 -74.58
C VAL A 284 -7.01 -12.98 -75.71
N THR A 285 -7.73 -14.04 -75.36
CA THR A 285 -8.53 -14.85 -76.29
C THR A 285 -10.02 -14.68 -75.97
N GLY A 286 -10.77 -14.11 -76.91
CA GLY A 286 -12.20 -13.82 -76.79
C GLY A 286 -13.07 -14.87 -77.47
N SER A 287 -14.06 -15.43 -76.76
CA SER A 287 -14.94 -16.49 -77.27
C SER A 287 -16.44 -16.24 -77.01
N LYS A 288 -17.30 -16.77 -77.90
CA LYS A 288 -18.78 -16.67 -77.86
C LYS A 288 -19.38 -17.85 -78.66
N ALA A 289 -20.53 -18.38 -78.25
CA ALA A 289 -21.15 -19.52 -78.93
C ALA A 289 -21.66 -19.16 -80.34
N SER A 290 -21.49 -20.07 -81.31
CA SER A 290 -21.81 -19.88 -82.74
C SER A 290 -21.06 -18.74 -83.45
N PHE A 291 -19.91 -18.32 -82.92
CA PHE A 291 -18.99 -17.41 -83.60
C PHE A 291 -17.55 -17.94 -83.56
N ILE A 292 -16.72 -17.53 -84.52
CA ILE A 292 -15.27 -17.81 -84.52
C ILE A 292 -14.57 -16.96 -83.44
N ALA A 293 -13.79 -17.61 -82.57
CA ALA A 293 -13.03 -16.97 -81.49
C ALA A 293 -11.86 -16.11 -82.03
N ALA A 294 -11.46 -15.08 -81.30
CA ALA A 294 -10.43 -14.13 -81.73
C ALA A 294 -9.37 -13.87 -80.65
N GLU A 295 -8.10 -13.82 -81.04
CA GLU A 295 -6.96 -13.60 -80.13
C GLU A 295 -6.29 -12.24 -80.39
N ARG A 296 -5.82 -11.57 -79.32
CA ARG A 296 -5.17 -10.25 -79.37
C ARG A 296 -4.05 -10.14 -78.34
N THR A 297 -2.91 -9.58 -78.73
CA THR A 297 -1.73 -9.42 -77.86
C THR A 297 -1.44 -7.96 -77.59
N SER A 298 -1.15 -7.61 -76.33
CA SER A 298 -0.82 -6.25 -75.93
C SER A 298 0.52 -5.76 -76.49
N ALA A 299 0.75 -4.45 -76.43
CA ALA A 299 2.11 -3.91 -76.45
C ALA A 299 2.91 -4.41 -75.22
N SER A 300 4.24 -4.41 -75.33
CA SER A 300 5.15 -4.71 -74.21
C SER A 300 5.19 -3.57 -73.19
N THR A 301 5.36 -3.92 -71.91
CA THR A 301 5.73 -2.95 -70.88
C THR A 301 7.13 -2.38 -71.12
N ASP A 302 7.45 -1.30 -70.40
CA ASP A 302 8.85 -0.96 -70.10
C ASP A 302 9.61 -2.14 -69.45
N VAL A 303 10.94 -2.07 -69.48
CA VAL A 303 11.81 -3.08 -68.86
C VAL A 303 11.66 -3.04 -67.33
N VAL A 304 11.34 -4.19 -66.73
CA VAL A 304 11.00 -4.28 -65.31
C VAL A 304 12.22 -3.95 -64.43
N ALA A 305 12.10 -2.88 -63.63
CA ALA A 305 13.14 -2.41 -62.73
C ALA A 305 13.11 -3.12 -61.37
N ALA A 306 14.26 -3.15 -60.68
CA ALA A 306 14.34 -3.60 -59.29
C ALA A 306 13.88 -2.51 -58.30
N ALA A 307 13.10 -2.89 -57.29
CA ALA A 307 12.63 -1.97 -56.25
C ALA A 307 13.75 -1.57 -55.26
N THR A 308 13.74 -0.32 -54.80
CA THR A 308 14.75 0.22 -53.87
C THR A 308 14.26 0.22 -52.43
N MET A 309 15.12 -0.24 -51.50
CA MET A 309 14.85 -0.18 -50.06
C MET A 309 15.08 1.25 -49.54
N ALA A 310 14.21 1.76 -48.65
CA ALA A 310 14.26 3.14 -48.13
C ALA A 310 14.48 3.21 -46.60
N PRO A 311 15.74 3.11 -46.11
CA PRO A 311 16.03 2.93 -44.68
C PRO A 311 16.31 4.22 -43.88
N HIS A 312 15.97 4.23 -42.60
CA HIS A 312 16.20 5.35 -41.67
C HIS A 312 16.67 4.86 -40.29
N ALA A 313 17.93 5.15 -39.92
CA ALA A 313 18.52 4.71 -38.65
C ALA A 313 18.68 5.85 -37.64
N THR A 314 18.21 5.65 -36.41
CA THR A 314 18.41 6.58 -35.28
C THR A 314 19.05 5.89 -34.09
N ILE A 315 19.84 6.64 -33.30
CA ILE A 315 20.42 6.16 -32.04
C ILE A 315 19.62 6.74 -30.88
N SER A 316 19.21 5.87 -29.97
CA SER A 316 18.69 6.22 -28.64
C SER A 316 19.68 5.82 -27.54
N GLY A 317 19.60 6.48 -26.38
CA GLY A 317 20.51 6.28 -25.25
C GLY A 317 21.23 7.57 -24.84
N THR A 318 22.18 7.47 -23.89
CA THR A 318 22.97 8.62 -23.43
C THR A 318 24.44 8.46 -23.81
N ALA A 319 25.06 9.52 -24.33
CA ALA A 319 26.47 9.56 -24.72
C ALA A 319 27.40 9.67 -23.49
N ILE A 320 27.44 8.62 -22.68
CA ILE A 320 28.20 8.54 -21.44
C ILE A 320 28.82 7.15 -21.33
N VAL A 321 30.12 7.07 -20.99
CA VAL A 321 30.81 5.79 -20.81
C VAL A 321 30.06 4.89 -19.82
N GLY A 322 29.78 3.66 -20.24
CA GLY A 322 29.00 2.66 -19.50
C GLY A 322 27.48 2.68 -19.76
N SER A 323 26.95 3.65 -20.53
CA SER A 323 25.57 3.61 -21.03
C SER A 323 25.47 2.76 -22.30
N THR A 324 24.34 2.08 -22.46
CA THR A 324 23.98 1.39 -23.70
C THR A 324 23.26 2.34 -24.66
N LEU A 325 23.74 2.39 -25.90
CA LEU A 325 23.06 2.95 -27.05
C LEU A 325 22.26 1.84 -27.75
N SER A 326 21.10 2.17 -28.30
CA SER A 326 20.27 1.25 -29.10
C SER A 326 19.93 1.90 -30.43
N VAL A 327 20.06 1.15 -31.52
CA VAL A 327 19.60 1.61 -32.83
C VAL A 327 18.11 1.27 -33.00
N ASP A 328 17.34 2.25 -33.48
CA ASP A 328 16.13 1.98 -34.24
C ASP A 328 16.53 2.00 -35.71
N ALA A 329 16.27 0.89 -36.41
CA ALA A 329 16.65 0.69 -37.81
C ALA A 329 15.61 1.21 -38.81
N GLY A 330 14.43 1.63 -38.34
CA GLY A 330 13.28 1.97 -39.17
C GLY A 330 12.64 0.75 -39.83
N GLU A 331 11.57 0.99 -40.58
CA GLU A 331 10.99 -0.03 -41.45
C GLU A 331 11.86 -0.23 -42.70
N TRP A 332 12.08 -1.50 -43.07
CA TRP A 332 12.73 -1.87 -44.33
C TRP A 332 11.69 -2.57 -45.21
N ALA A 333 11.58 -2.12 -46.46
CA ALA A 333 10.71 -2.73 -47.46
C ALA A 333 11.56 -3.54 -48.45
N PRO A 334 11.26 -4.83 -48.70
CA PRO A 334 10.31 -5.68 -47.97
C PRO A 334 10.80 -6.06 -46.56
N THR A 335 9.85 -6.46 -45.70
CA THR A 335 10.03 -6.62 -44.25
C THR A 335 10.90 -7.81 -43.84
N ASP A 336 11.15 -8.75 -44.73
CA ASP A 336 12.00 -9.93 -44.56
C ASP A 336 13.40 -9.75 -45.16
N ALA A 337 13.96 -8.55 -44.99
CA ALA A 337 15.36 -8.24 -45.26
C ALA A 337 16.24 -8.50 -44.03
N VAL A 338 17.48 -8.96 -44.27
CA VAL A 338 18.45 -9.24 -43.20
C VAL A 338 19.26 -7.99 -42.90
N LEU A 339 19.18 -7.52 -41.66
CA LEU A 339 19.90 -6.33 -41.19
C LEU A 339 21.23 -6.68 -40.53
N ALA A 340 22.30 -6.03 -40.95
CA ALA A 340 23.60 -6.03 -40.30
C ALA A 340 23.92 -4.63 -39.74
N PHE A 341 24.48 -4.59 -38.54
CA PHE A 341 24.87 -3.35 -37.87
C PHE A 341 26.40 -3.23 -37.82
N GLN A 342 26.91 -2.01 -37.89
CA GLN A 342 28.31 -1.71 -37.57
C GLN A 342 28.39 -0.35 -36.86
N TRP A 343 28.70 -0.38 -35.56
CA TRP A 343 28.93 0.83 -34.78
C TRP A 343 30.31 1.42 -35.09
N LYS A 344 30.43 2.74 -35.04
CA LYS A 344 31.59 3.52 -35.47
C LYS A 344 31.93 4.60 -34.45
N ARG A 345 33.21 4.77 -34.13
CA ARG A 345 33.76 5.83 -33.27
C ARG A 345 34.45 6.86 -34.16
N ALA A 346 33.96 8.11 -34.13
CA ALA A 346 34.45 9.19 -34.99
C ALA A 346 34.55 8.80 -36.49
N GLY A 347 33.63 7.94 -36.96
CA GLY A 347 33.59 7.40 -38.34
C GLY A 347 34.29 6.05 -38.54
N THR A 348 35.26 5.68 -37.69
CA THR A 348 36.01 4.42 -37.77
C THR A 348 35.22 3.25 -37.19
N PRO A 349 35.09 2.09 -37.87
CA PRO A 349 34.42 0.91 -37.32
C PRO A 349 34.99 0.45 -35.97
N ILE A 350 34.10 0.08 -35.05
CA ILE A 350 34.46 -0.53 -33.77
C ILE A 350 34.44 -2.05 -33.93
N GLU A 351 35.57 -2.71 -33.69
CA GLU A 351 35.71 -4.15 -33.82
C GLU A 351 34.70 -4.91 -32.94
N GLY A 352 34.04 -5.93 -33.52
CA GLY A 352 33.01 -6.74 -32.84
C GLY A 352 31.69 -6.03 -32.52
N ALA A 353 31.56 -4.72 -32.75
CA ALA A 353 30.35 -3.96 -32.44
C ALA A 353 29.31 -4.05 -33.58
N THR A 354 28.67 -5.22 -33.69
CA THR A 354 27.73 -5.57 -34.79
C THR A 354 26.31 -5.92 -34.34
N ALA A 355 25.98 -5.74 -33.07
CA ALA A 355 24.62 -5.90 -32.54
C ALA A 355 23.76 -4.64 -32.73
N SER A 356 22.44 -4.75 -32.55
CA SER A 356 21.51 -3.60 -32.51
C SER A 356 21.68 -2.67 -31.30
N THR A 357 22.58 -3.01 -30.37
CA THR A 357 22.93 -2.19 -29.21
C THR A 357 24.45 -2.11 -29.04
N TYR A 358 24.93 -1.03 -28.44
CA TYR A 358 26.34 -0.85 -28.12
C TYR A 358 26.52 -0.18 -26.75
N THR A 359 27.19 -0.86 -25.82
CA THR A 359 27.54 -0.28 -24.52
C THR A 359 28.86 0.45 -24.61
N LEU A 360 28.81 1.76 -24.36
CA LEU A 360 29.95 2.68 -24.49
C LEU A 360 31.09 2.28 -23.54
N VAL A 361 32.28 2.11 -24.10
CA VAL A 361 33.52 1.76 -23.39
C VAL A 361 34.36 3.01 -23.12
N THR A 362 35.38 2.89 -22.28
CA THR A 362 36.27 4.01 -21.93
C THR A 362 37.00 4.60 -23.15
N GLY A 363 37.26 3.78 -24.17
CA GLY A 363 37.86 4.21 -25.43
C GLY A 363 36.94 5.00 -26.37
N ASP A 364 35.63 5.13 -26.06
CA ASP A 364 34.71 6.01 -26.81
C ASP A 364 34.73 7.45 -26.31
N ALA A 365 35.34 7.71 -25.15
CA ALA A 365 35.37 9.05 -24.56
C ALA A 365 35.92 10.10 -25.53
N ASP A 366 35.37 11.31 -25.45
CA ASP A 366 35.71 12.47 -26.29
C ASP A 366 35.48 12.25 -27.81
N SER A 367 34.83 11.14 -28.19
CA SER A 367 34.40 10.83 -29.57
C SER A 367 32.87 10.91 -29.73
N VAL A 368 32.39 11.07 -30.96
CA VAL A 368 30.98 10.80 -31.32
C VAL A 368 30.82 9.38 -31.83
N ILE A 369 29.65 8.77 -31.60
CA ILE A 369 29.30 7.45 -32.11
C ILE A 369 28.27 7.56 -33.25
N THR A 370 28.43 6.76 -34.29
CA THR A 370 27.41 6.49 -35.31
C THR A 370 27.20 5.00 -35.46
N VAL A 371 26.10 4.59 -36.09
CA VAL A 371 25.86 3.20 -36.50
C VAL A 371 25.47 3.18 -37.97
N THR A 372 26.13 2.32 -38.75
CA THR A 372 25.68 1.98 -40.10
C THR A 372 24.79 0.75 -40.01
N VAL A 373 23.62 0.81 -40.64
CA VAL A 373 22.69 -0.30 -40.79
C VAL A 373 22.62 -0.66 -42.28
N THR A 374 22.96 -1.91 -42.60
CA THR A 374 22.96 -2.43 -43.97
C THR A 374 21.90 -3.52 -44.07
N GLY A 375 20.92 -3.35 -44.96
CA GLY A 375 19.93 -4.36 -45.30
C GLY A 375 20.34 -5.13 -46.54
N THR A 376 20.22 -6.45 -46.49
CA THR A 376 20.47 -7.33 -47.63
C THR A 376 19.32 -8.31 -47.86
N ARG A 377 19.00 -8.59 -49.12
CA ARG A 377 17.97 -9.54 -49.54
C ARG A 377 18.22 -10.02 -50.97
N THR A 378 17.99 -11.30 -51.22
CA THR A 378 18.06 -11.89 -52.58
C THR A 378 17.10 -11.18 -53.54
N GLY A 379 17.58 -10.77 -54.71
CA GLY A 379 16.81 -10.01 -55.69
C GLY A 379 16.76 -8.48 -55.47
N TYR A 380 17.34 -7.98 -54.37
CA TYR A 380 17.45 -6.54 -54.08
C TYR A 380 18.91 -6.12 -54.06
N SER A 381 19.20 -4.90 -54.50
CA SER A 381 20.51 -4.28 -54.23
C SER A 381 20.64 -3.99 -52.74
N ALA A 382 21.76 -4.40 -52.13
CA ALA A 382 22.05 -4.08 -50.74
C ALA A 382 22.09 -2.55 -50.53
N ASN A 383 21.33 -2.05 -49.56
CA ASN A 383 21.31 -0.63 -49.22
C ASN A 383 21.74 -0.41 -47.77
N ALA A 384 22.37 0.73 -47.50
CA ALA A 384 22.90 1.06 -46.19
C ALA A 384 22.66 2.52 -45.82
N THR A 385 22.24 2.75 -44.58
CA THR A 385 22.12 4.09 -43.99
C THR A 385 23.05 4.21 -42.78
N THR A 386 23.46 5.43 -42.44
CA THR A 386 24.24 5.69 -41.23
C THR A 386 23.52 6.75 -40.41
N SER A 387 23.37 6.49 -39.12
CA SER A 387 22.70 7.40 -38.20
C SER A 387 23.38 8.78 -38.16
N ALA A 388 22.63 9.79 -37.72
CA ALA A 388 23.25 10.99 -37.17
C ALA A 388 24.23 10.61 -36.03
N PRO A 389 25.31 11.39 -35.81
CA PRO A 389 26.22 11.18 -34.69
C PRO A 389 25.53 11.46 -33.36
N THR A 390 25.89 10.71 -32.32
CA THR A 390 25.55 11.07 -30.95
C THR A 390 26.20 12.41 -30.55
N ALA A 391 25.77 12.97 -29.44
CA ALA A 391 26.61 13.90 -28.68
C ALA A 391 27.98 13.24 -28.36
N VAL A 392 29.00 14.07 -28.09
CA VAL A 392 30.32 13.59 -27.69
C VAL A 392 30.22 12.77 -26.39
N VAL A 393 30.80 11.57 -26.39
CA VAL A 393 30.72 10.63 -25.28
C VAL A 393 31.55 11.13 -24.10
N SER A 394 30.89 11.33 -22.97
CA SER A 394 31.50 11.87 -21.75
C SER A 394 31.83 10.80 -20.71
N ASN A 395 32.84 11.07 -19.89
CA ASN A 395 33.35 10.19 -18.83
C ASN A 395 33.02 10.73 -17.42
N VAL A 396 31.78 11.19 -17.24
CA VAL A 396 31.29 11.84 -16.00
C VAL A 396 30.42 10.91 -15.15
N PHE A 397 30.42 11.14 -13.84
CA PHE A 397 29.44 10.50 -12.94
C PHE A 397 28.07 11.18 -13.08
N THR A 398 27.06 10.40 -13.46
CA THR A 398 25.67 10.86 -13.64
C THR A 398 24.91 11.02 -12.31
N ALA A 399 25.24 10.24 -11.28
CA ALA A 399 24.73 10.44 -9.93
C ALA A 399 25.88 10.64 -8.95
N THR A 400 25.89 11.81 -8.31
CA THR A 400 26.93 12.26 -7.37
C THR A 400 26.29 12.89 -6.13
N PRO A 401 25.60 12.09 -5.30
CA PRO A 401 24.78 12.58 -4.19
C PRO A 401 25.60 13.29 -3.11
N THR A 402 24.99 14.29 -2.46
CA THR A 402 25.56 14.97 -1.29
C THR A 402 25.53 14.02 -0.09
N PRO A 403 26.67 13.74 0.57
CA PRO A 403 26.71 12.80 1.68
C PRO A 403 26.01 13.37 2.93
N THR A 404 25.41 12.49 3.72
CA THR A 404 24.73 12.86 4.97
C THR A 404 25.48 12.34 6.20
N ILE A 405 25.33 13.03 7.33
CA ILE A 405 25.92 12.69 8.62
C ILE A 405 24.81 12.28 9.58
N ALA A 406 24.88 11.05 10.08
CA ALA A 406 24.03 10.50 11.14
C ALA A 406 24.83 10.30 12.44
N GLY A 407 24.12 10.11 13.55
CA GLY A 407 24.69 9.94 14.90
C GLY A 407 24.47 11.16 15.80
N LYS A 408 24.76 11.01 17.10
CA LYS A 408 24.62 12.10 18.08
C LYS A 408 25.78 13.09 17.91
N LYS A 409 25.47 14.38 17.84
CA LYS A 409 26.44 15.45 17.60
C LYS A 409 27.14 15.86 18.90
N ARG A 410 27.77 14.92 19.61
CA ARG A 410 28.36 15.12 20.95
C ARG A 410 29.70 14.42 21.09
N VAL A 411 30.67 15.08 21.74
CA VAL A 411 32.00 14.53 22.03
C VAL A 411 31.91 13.14 22.67
N GLY A 412 32.70 12.19 22.14
CA GLY A 412 32.77 10.79 22.57
C GLY A 412 31.87 9.84 21.77
N GLU A 413 30.82 10.33 21.12
CA GLU A 413 29.92 9.57 20.26
C GLU A 413 30.55 9.38 18.85
N THR A 414 30.05 8.41 18.08
CA THR A 414 30.47 8.17 16.69
C THR A 414 29.43 8.72 15.72
N LEU A 415 29.90 9.49 14.74
CA LEU A 415 29.16 9.89 13.56
C LEU A 415 29.36 8.87 12.43
N THR A 416 28.33 8.66 11.62
CA THR A 416 28.36 7.79 10.44
C THR A 416 28.00 8.61 9.21
N GLY A 417 28.82 8.49 8.17
CA GLY A 417 28.64 9.12 6.87
C GLY A 417 27.97 8.19 5.88
N ALA A 418 26.83 8.60 5.31
CA ALA A 418 26.23 7.91 4.18
C ALA A 418 26.61 8.62 2.87
N ALA A 419 27.32 7.91 1.99
CA ALA A 419 27.82 8.44 0.72
C ALA A 419 26.78 8.51 -0.42
N GLY A 420 25.61 7.88 -0.23
CA GLY A 420 24.61 7.68 -1.28
C GLY A 420 25.06 6.70 -2.39
N THR A 421 24.18 6.46 -3.36
CA THR A 421 24.48 5.61 -4.53
C THR A 421 25.09 6.46 -5.64
N TRP A 422 26.25 6.04 -6.16
CA TRP A 422 26.96 6.71 -7.24
C TRP A 422 26.72 5.99 -8.58
N ALA A 423 26.50 6.74 -9.64
CA ALA A 423 26.25 6.21 -10.98
C ALA A 423 27.19 6.86 -12.02
N PRO A 424 27.68 6.11 -13.03
CA PRO A 424 27.52 4.65 -13.19
C PRO A 424 28.27 3.86 -12.11
N ALA A 425 27.81 2.62 -11.85
CA ALA A 425 28.30 1.78 -10.76
C ALA A 425 29.82 1.48 -10.83
N GLY A 426 30.38 1.03 -9.71
CA GLY A 426 31.82 0.74 -9.58
C GLY A 426 32.68 1.94 -9.15
N ALA A 427 32.09 2.98 -8.57
CA ALA A 427 32.84 4.11 -7.99
C ALA A 427 33.62 3.68 -6.73
N THR A 428 34.93 3.90 -6.72
CA THR A 428 35.74 3.82 -5.50
C THR A 428 35.60 5.14 -4.72
N LEU A 429 35.13 5.04 -3.48
CA LEU A 429 34.83 6.18 -2.61
C LEU A 429 35.94 6.38 -1.57
N LYS A 430 36.42 7.62 -1.45
CA LYS A 430 37.29 8.06 -0.36
C LYS A 430 36.52 9.02 0.55
N TYR A 431 36.72 8.90 1.86
CA TYR A 431 36.07 9.74 2.88
C TYR A 431 37.11 10.65 3.51
N GLN A 432 36.71 11.87 3.90
CA GLN A 432 37.53 12.78 4.70
C GLN A 432 36.62 13.66 5.56
N TRP A 433 36.73 13.52 6.88
CA TRP A 433 36.01 14.39 7.82
C TRP A 433 36.80 15.68 8.08
N ASN A 434 36.10 16.82 8.15
CA ASN A 434 36.68 18.14 8.32
C ASN A 434 36.12 18.82 9.58
N ARG A 435 36.97 19.57 10.28
CA ARG A 435 36.64 20.43 11.43
C ARG A 435 36.79 21.90 11.02
N ASN A 436 35.68 22.65 11.07
CA ASN A 436 35.63 24.06 10.64
C ASN A 436 36.19 24.26 9.21
N GLY A 437 35.95 23.30 8.31
CA GLY A 437 36.47 23.30 6.93
C GLY A 437 37.85 22.66 6.74
N ALA A 438 38.70 22.59 7.77
CA ALA A 438 40.03 21.98 7.68
C ALA A 438 39.99 20.46 7.87
N PRO A 439 40.79 19.66 7.14
CA PRO A 439 40.75 18.20 7.22
C PRO A 439 41.27 17.67 8.57
N ILE A 440 40.59 16.65 9.10
CA ILE A 440 41.02 15.88 10.27
C ILE A 440 41.84 14.69 9.74
N THR A 441 43.18 14.80 9.80
CA THR A 441 44.13 13.94 9.04
C THR A 441 43.94 12.42 9.18
N THR A 442 43.44 11.95 10.33
CA THR A 442 43.22 10.51 10.60
C THR A 442 41.78 10.04 10.34
N ALA A 443 40.86 10.94 10.00
CA ALA A 443 39.44 10.63 9.83
C ALA A 443 39.10 10.42 8.34
N THR A 444 39.55 9.29 7.79
CA THR A 444 39.48 8.96 6.35
C THR A 444 38.52 7.81 6.02
N THR A 445 37.71 7.38 6.99
CA THR A 445 36.72 6.29 6.85
C THR A 445 35.28 6.82 6.88
N ALA A 446 34.31 5.95 6.60
CA ALA A 446 32.88 6.30 6.64
C ALA A 446 32.32 6.61 8.04
N THR A 447 33.13 6.52 9.10
CA THR A 447 32.72 6.85 10.48
C THR A 447 33.76 7.71 11.18
N TYR A 448 33.34 8.58 12.10
CA TYR A 448 34.25 9.40 12.90
C TYR A 448 33.80 9.48 14.36
N LYS A 449 34.68 9.08 15.28
CA LYS A 449 34.45 9.24 16.72
C LYS A 449 34.88 10.63 17.15
N LEU A 450 33.93 11.42 17.67
CA LEU A 450 34.13 12.81 18.02
C LEU A 450 35.10 12.96 19.20
N ALA A 451 36.19 13.68 18.97
CA ALA A 451 37.21 14.02 19.94
C ALA A 451 36.84 15.29 20.74
N THR A 452 37.56 15.55 21.83
CA THR A 452 37.39 16.77 22.65
C THR A 452 37.60 18.06 21.86
N ALA A 453 38.45 18.04 20.84
CA ALA A 453 38.72 19.16 19.94
C ALA A 453 37.55 19.51 18.99
N ASP A 454 36.54 18.64 18.86
CA ASP A 454 35.35 18.92 18.05
C ASP A 454 34.28 19.74 18.76
N ALA A 455 34.41 19.97 20.08
CA ALA A 455 33.37 20.60 20.90
C ALA A 455 33.00 22.02 20.43
N GLY A 456 31.83 22.17 19.80
CA GLY A 456 31.35 23.43 19.20
C GLY A 456 31.99 23.77 17.86
N ALA A 457 32.75 22.87 17.26
CA ALA A 457 33.18 22.97 15.88
C ALA A 457 32.07 22.51 14.93
N SER A 458 32.11 23.01 13.69
CA SER A 458 31.32 22.49 12.58
C SER A 458 32.05 21.30 11.96
N ILE A 459 31.44 20.11 12.02
CA ILE A 459 31.94 18.90 11.36
C ILE A 459 31.24 18.71 10.03
N THR A 460 32.00 18.55 8.96
CA THR A 460 31.51 18.14 7.62
C THR A 460 32.24 16.88 7.17
N LEU A 461 31.62 16.13 6.26
CA LEU A 461 32.20 14.98 5.60
C LEU A 461 32.32 15.27 4.10
N VAL A 462 33.52 15.14 3.55
CA VAL A 462 33.75 15.06 2.11
C VAL A 462 33.77 13.60 1.69
N VAL A 463 33.01 13.27 0.65
CA VAL A 463 33.13 12.01 -0.08
C VAL A 463 33.61 12.31 -1.50
N THR A 464 34.70 11.67 -1.89
CA THR A 464 35.27 11.78 -3.24
C THR A 464 35.13 10.45 -3.96
N GLY A 465 34.34 10.44 -5.03
CA GLY A 465 34.19 9.30 -5.92
C GLY A 465 35.22 9.34 -7.06
N SER A 466 35.75 8.17 -7.39
CA SER A 466 36.74 7.95 -8.44
C SER A 466 36.46 6.64 -9.17
N LYS A 467 36.65 6.62 -10.49
CA LYS A 467 36.53 5.44 -11.36
C LYS A 467 37.53 5.61 -12.49
N ALA A 468 38.13 4.52 -12.98
CA ALA A 468 39.18 4.60 -13.99
C ALA A 468 38.67 5.31 -15.26
N THR A 469 39.46 6.28 -15.76
CA THR A 469 39.12 7.23 -16.84
C THR A 469 37.92 8.16 -16.63
N TYR A 470 37.32 8.22 -15.43
CA TYR A 470 36.29 9.24 -15.11
C TYR A 470 36.92 10.42 -14.36
N ALA A 471 36.39 11.63 -14.58
CA ALA A 471 36.71 12.77 -13.75
C ALA A 471 36.33 12.49 -12.27
N THR A 472 37.24 12.77 -11.33
CA THR A 472 36.95 12.59 -9.90
C THR A 472 36.01 13.69 -9.41
N VAL A 473 35.04 13.32 -8.58
CA VAL A 473 34.04 14.27 -8.07
C VAL A 473 33.99 14.20 -6.55
N ALA A 474 34.07 15.37 -5.91
CA ALA A 474 33.88 15.52 -4.47
C ALA A 474 32.50 16.09 -4.14
N ARG A 475 31.94 15.66 -3.01
CA ARG A 475 30.69 16.15 -2.43
C ARG A 475 30.87 16.33 -0.93
N THR A 476 30.43 17.46 -0.40
CA THR A 476 30.58 17.82 1.02
C THR A 476 29.22 17.85 1.70
N SER A 477 29.10 17.22 2.87
CA SER A 477 27.86 17.20 3.64
C SER A 477 27.46 18.59 4.14
N ALA A 478 26.18 18.74 4.51
CA ALA A 478 25.76 19.84 5.37
C ALA A 478 26.56 19.84 6.69
N PRO A 479 26.85 21.02 7.27
CA PRO A 479 27.60 21.14 8.53
C PRO A 479 26.82 20.60 9.73
N SER A 480 27.52 19.89 10.60
CA SER A 480 27.02 19.42 11.89
C SER A 480 27.83 20.05 13.01
N VAL A 481 27.28 21.09 13.63
CA VAL A 481 27.84 21.68 14.86
C VAL A 481 27.72 20.66 15.99
N ILE A 482 28.80 20.47 16.74
CA ILE A 482 28.88 19.51 17.84
C ILE A 482 28.56 20.20 19.17
N GLU A 483 27.66 19.63 19.96
CA GLU A 483 27.30 20.11 21.29
C GLU A 483 28.52 20.16 22.22
N LYS A 484 28.72 21.31 22.89
CA LYS A 484 29.62 21.38 24.04
C LYS A 484 28.84 20.90 25.26
N VAL A 485 29.37 19.91 25.96
CA VAL A 485 28.71 19.25 27.09
C VAL A 485 29.59 19.29 28.34
N LEU A 486 28.95 19.34 29.51
CA LEU A 486 29.64 19.26 30.79
C LEU A 486 30.01 17.79 31.07
N THR A 487 31.30 17.51 31.22
CA THR A 487 31.85 16.15 31.29
C THR A 487 31.97 15.62 32.72
N SER A 488 32.04 16.50 33.72
CA SER A 488 31.89 16.17 35.14
C SER A 488 30.83 17.07 35.75
N THR A 489 29.79 16.46 36.34
CA THR A 489 28.67 17.15 37.01
C THR A 489 28.30 16.40 38.30
N PRO A 490 29.15 16.48 39.36
CA PRO A 490 28.93 15.79 40.62
C PRO A 490 27.61 16.20 41.28
N ILE A 491 27.04 15.28 42.07
CA ILE A 491 25.89 15.59 42.93
C ILE A 491 26.38 16.50 44.07
N PRO A 492 25.73 17.65 44.33
CA PRO A 492 26.18 18.57 45.36
C PRO A 492 25.89 18.01 46.76
N THR A 493 26.75 18.36 47.71
CA THR A 493 26.61 17.94 49.12
C THR A 493 26.12 19.08 50.00
N VAL A 494 25.54 18.73 51.15
CA VAL A 494 25.10 19.67 52.18
C VAL A 494 25.73 19.25 53.51
N SER A 495 26.25 20.22 54.27
CA SER A 495 26.74 20.05 55.63
C SER A 495 26.11 21.06 56.59
N GLY A 496 26.24 20.80 57.90
CA GLY A 496 25.56 21.55 58.96
C GLY A 496 24.45 20.73 59.62
N THR A 497 23.97 21.19 60.78
CA THR A 497 23.00 20.45 61.59
C THR A 497 21.57 20.81 61.18
N GLY A 498 20.74 19.80 60.88
CA GLY A 498 19.34 19.97 60.50
C GLY A 498 18.40 20.39 61.63
N LEU A 499 18.64 21.57 62.23
CA LEU A 499 17.82 22.15 63.30
C LEU A 499 17.37 23.57 62.92
N VAL A 500 16.11 23.91 63.17
CA VAL A 500 15.60 25.30 63.02
C VAL A 500 16.54 26.29 63.72
N GLY A 501 16.93 27.35 63.01
CA GLY A 501 17.86 28.39 63.46
C GLY A 501 19.33 28.18 63.06
N GLN A 502 19.74 26.96 62.72
CA GLN A 502 21.10 26.64 62.28
C GLN A 502 21.33 26.94 60.79
N VAL A 503 22.59 26.94 60.36
CA VAL A 503 22.98 27.17 58.97
C VAL A 503 23.38 25.86 58.29
N LEU A 504 22.78 25.58 57.14
CA LEU A 504 23.26 24.56 56.20
C LEU A 504 24.19 25.21 55.17
N THR A 505 25.21 24.47 54.74
CA THR A 505 26.19 24.88 53.73
C THR A 505 26.17 23.88 52.58
N GLY A 506 25.90 24.38 51.37
CA GLY A 506 25.95 23.60 50.13
C GLY A 506 27.34 23.64 49.49
N ARG A 507 27.72 22.56 48.79
CA ARG A 507 28.92 22.49 47.95
C ARG A 507 28.61 21.90 46.58
N ALA A 508 28.97 22.63 45.52
CA ALA A 508 28.76 22.23 44.14
C ALA A 508 29.64 21.06 43.67
N GLY A 509 30.81 20.88 44.27
CA GLY A 509 31.86 19.99 43.76
C GLY A 509 32.59 20.57 42.54
N SER A 510 33.58 19.85 42.02
CA SER A 510 34.38 20.27 40.86
C SER A 510 33.73 19.81 39.55
N TRP A 511 33.25 20.76 38.75
CA TRP A 511 32.63 20.50 37.45
C TRP A 511 33.63 20.69 36.31
N ALA A 512 33.45 19.95 35.21
CA ALA A 512 34.34 19.98 34.05
C ALA A 512 33.57 20.28 32.75
N PRO A 513 34.15 21.06 31.80
CA PRO A 513 35.47 21.72 31.88
C PRO A 513 35.49 22.92 32.84
N ALA A 514 36.68 23.33 33.30
CA ALA A 514 36.86 24.41 34.26
C ALA A 514 36.25 25.76 33.79
N GLY A 515 35.95 26.66 34.74
CA GLY A 515 35.28 27.94 34.46
C GLY A 515 33.78 27.78 34.20
N ILE A 516 33.09 27.02 35.05
CA ILE A 516 31.63 26.94 35.11
C ILE A 516 31.11 28.06 36.01
N ALA A 517 30.12 28.81 35.53
CA ALA A 517 29.34 29.72 36.36
C ALA A 517 28.25 28.92 37.08
N PHE A 518 28.07 29.17 38.38
CA PHE A 518 27.08 28.46 39.19
C PHE A 518 25.98 29.41 39.66
N SER A 519 24.73 28.94 39.58
CA SER A 519 23.60 29.47 40.35
C SER A 519 23.10 28.41 41.33
N TYR A 520 22.56 28.86 42.46
CA TYR A 520 22.11 27.99 43.55
C TYR A 520 20.67 28.28 43.93
N GLN A 521 19.98 27.27 44.46
CA GLN A 521 18.63 27.41 45.01
C GLN A 521 18.39 26.37 46.10
N TRP A 522 18.08 26.82 47.32
CA TRP A 522 17.60 25.93 48.38
C TRP A 522 16.11 25.64 48.19
N LYS A 523 15.70 24.41 48.49
CA LYS A 523 14.33 23.93 48.32
C LYS A 523 13.80 23.32 49.61
N ARG A 524 12.52 23.55 49.90
CA ARG A 524 11.73 22.96 51.00
C ARG A 524 10.71 21.99 50.40
N ASN A 525 10.80 20.71 50.74
CA ASN A 525 9.96 19.64 50.15
C ASN A 525 9.88 19.71 48.60
N GLY A 526 11.00 20.00 47.93
CA GLY A 526 11.10 20.13 46.47
C GLY A 526 10.67 21.49 45.87
N VAL A 527 10.02 22.35 46.65
CA VAL A 527 9.60 23.71 46.24
C VAL A 527 10.73 24.71 46.51
N ALA A 528 10.97 25.67 45.62
CA ALA A 528 11.99 26.71 45.81
C ALA A 528 11.66 27.61 47.00
N ILE A 529 12.64 27.87 47.87
CA ILE A 529 12.52 28.86 48.95
C ILE A 529 12.89 30.24 48.37
N PRO A 530 11.99 31.24 48.38
CA PRO A 530 12.27 32.56 47.81
C PRO A 530 13.54 33.19 48.39
N GLN A 531 14.35 33.80 47.52
CA GLN A 531 15.64 34.44 47.82
C GLN A 531 16.73 33.55 48.45
N ALA A 532 16.51 32.25 48.63
CA ALA A 532 17.51 31.33 49.15
C ALA A 532 18.45 30.82 48.05
N THR A 533 19.26 31.72 47.50
CA THR A 533 20.14 31.50 46.33
C THR A 533 21.65 31.53 46.65
N ALA A 534 22.01 31.62 47.94
CA ALA A 534 23.40 31.59 48.41
C ALA A 534 23.93 30.16 48.64
N LEU A 535 25.25 30.01 48.78
CA LEU A 535 25.90 28.76 49.20
C LEU A 535 25.50 28.30 50.62
N THR A 536 24.94 29.20 51.43
CA THR A 536 24.47 28.90 52.79
C THR A 536 23.00 29.26 52.96
N TYR A 537 22.31 28.54 53.84
CA TYR A 537 20.92 28.83 54.20
C TYR A 537 20.69 28.68 55.69
N LYS A 538 20.19 29.74 56.34
CA LYS A 538 19.78 29.72 57.74
C LYS A 538 18.35 29.19 57.84
N LEU A 539 18.19 28.05 58.48
CA LEU A 539 16.93 27.34 58.64
C LEU A 539 15.92 28.19 59.43
N THR A 540 14.78 28.46 58.81
CA THR A 540 13.69 29.25 59.38
C THR A 540 12.71 28.36 60.16
N PRO A 541 11.82 28.93 61.00
CA PRO A 541 10.74 28.15 61.62
C PRO A 541 9.86 27.37 60.63
N GLY A 542 9.71 27.87 59.39
CA GLY A 542 8.95 27.22 58.34
C GLY A 542 9.62 25.99 57.70
N ASP A 543 10.92 25.79 57.91
CA ASP A 543 11.64 24.57 57.50
C ASP A 543 11.45 23.44 58.51
N GLY A 544 11.02 23.77 59.73
CA GLY A 544 10.85 22.81 60.81
C GLY A 544 9.87 21.68 60.46
N GLY A 545 10.34 20.42 60.57
CA GLY A 545 9.61 19.22 60.20
C GLY A 545 9.45 19.00 58.70
N THR A 546 10.32 19.60 57.88
CA THR A 546 10.36 19.42 56.43
C THR A 546 11.70 18.84 55.98
N SER A 547 11.78 18.50 54.70
CA SER A 547 13.02 18.16 54.00
C SER A 547 13.57 19.40 53.28
N VAL A 548 14.88 19.65 53.41
CA VAL A 548 15.58 20.74 52.71
C VAL A 548 16.65 20.16 51.78
N THR A 549 16.68 20.60 50.53
CA THR A 549 17.70 20.23 49.54
C THR A 549 18.38 21.47 48.96
N PHE A 550 19.63 21.28 48.51
CA PHE A 550 20.42 22.30 47.82
C PHE A 550 20.51 21.94 46.33
N VAL A 551 20.09 22.86 45.47
CA VAL A 551 20.17 22.73 44.00
C VAL A 551 21.31 23.60 43.48
N VAL A 552 22.10 23.03 42.57
CA VAL A 552 23.16 23.70 41.83
C VAL A 552 22.88 23.57 40.34
N THR A 553 22.89 24.70 39.63
CA THR A 553 22.91 24.73 38.16
C THR A 553 24.24 25.28 37.70
N GLY A 554 25.00 24.49 36.94
CA GLY A 554 26.23 24.91 36.30
C GLY A 554 25.99 25.27 34.84
N SER A 555 26.47 26.43 34.41
CA SER A 555 26.38 26.93 33.03
C SER A 555 27.73 27.45 32.52
N LYS A 556 27.93 27.43 31.19
CA LYS A 556 29.09 28.02 30.52
C LYS A 556 28.69 28.38 29.08
N GLY A 557 29.24 29.48 28.55
CA GLY A 557 28.91 29.96 27.20
C GLY A 557 29.07 28.88 26.11
N GLY A 558 27.98 28.57 25.41
CA GLY A 558 27.93 27.53 24.38
C GLY A 558 27.88 26.09 24.88
N TYR A 559 27.71 25.84 26.19
CA TYR A 559 27.47 24.53 26.78
C TYR A 559 26.03 24.40 27.27
N THR A 560 25.41 23.24 27.08
CA THR A 560 24.10 22.92 27.69
C THR A 560 24.22 22.96 29.22
N PRO A 561 23.45 23.81 29.94
CA PRO A 561 23.48 23.85 31.39
C PRO A 561 23.03 22.52 32.01
N VAL A 562 23.58 22.19 33.19
CA VAL A 562 23.16 20.99 33.93
C VAL A 562 22.77 21.40 35.35
N THR A 563 21.67 20.84 35.85
CA THR A 563 21.20 21.01 37.23
C THR A 563 21.38 19.72 38.02
N LYS A 564 21.80 19.84 39.28
CA LYS A 564 21.94 18.73 40.24
C LYS A 564 21.36 19.13 41.59
N THR A 565 20.75 18.18 42.29
CA THR A 565 20.12 18.37 43.60
C THR A 565 20.81 17.48 44.63
N SER A 566 21.03 18.00 45.84
CA SER A 566 21.64 17.23 46.94
C SER A 566 20.71 16.14 47.47
N ALA A 567 21.27 15.22 48.26
CA ALA A 567 20.48 14.48 49.24
C ALA A 567 19.74 15.45 50.19
N ALA A 568 18.60 15.02 50.73
CA ALA A 568 17.75 15.86 51.56
C ALA A 568 18.17 15.83 53.04
N SER A 569 18.31 17.01 53.64
CA SER A 569 18.47 17.20 55.08
C SER A 569 17.08 17.26 55.74
N SER A 570 16.81 16.36 56.69
CA SER A 570 15.61 16.42 57.53
C SER A 570 15.79 17.46 58.64
N ILE A 571 14.82 18.36 58.80
CA ILE A 571 14.95 19.52 59.70
C ILE A 571 14.07 19.32 60.94
N GLN A 572 14.67 19.23 62.12
CA GLN A 572 13.95 19.11 63.39
C GLN A 572 13.56 20.47 63.97
N ARG A 573 12.46 20.51 64.74
CA ARG A 573 11.97 21.72 65.41
C ARG A 573 12.53 21.83 66.84
N LEU A 574 12.91 23.03 67.24
CA LEU A 574 13.52 23.34 68.53
C LEU A 574 12.61 24.22 69.40
N LEU A 575 12.49 23.90 70.69
CA LEU A 575 11.87 24.78 71.68
C LEU A 575 12.86 25.91 72.02
N THR A 576 12.51 27.15 71.70
CA THR A 576 13.43 28.31 71.75
C THR A 576 13.52 28.98 73.12
N ALA A 577 12.53 28.79 74.00
CA ALA A 577 12.62 29.16 75.41
C ALA A 577 12.25 27.95 76.28
N THR A 578 13.19 27.54 77.14
CA THR A 578 13.09 26.36 78.01
C THR A 578 13.64 26.70 79.40
N PRO A 579 12.94 27.57 80.17
CA PRO A 579 13.45 28.15 81.41
C PRO A 579 13.60 27.11 82.53
N THR A 580 14.53 27.37 83.45
CA THR A 580 14.69 26.60 84.69
C THR A 580 13.52 26.93 85.64
N PRO A 581 12.72 25.93 86.08
CA PRO A 581 11.56 26.19 86.94
C PRO A 581 12.00 26.54 88.37
N SER A 582 11.22 27.36 89.05
CA SER A 582 11.41 27.66 90.48
C SER A 582 10.31 27.04 91.34
N VAL A 583 10.54 26.94 92.65
CA VAL A 583 9.61 26.33 93.62
C VAL A 583 9.36 27.32 94.74
N THR A 584 8.09 27.64 94.97
CA THR A 584 7.60 28.54 96.04
C THR A 584 6.79 27.78 97.08
N GLY A 585 6.52 28.42 98.23
CA GLY A 585 5.79 27.83 99.35
C GLY A 585 6.66 27.47 100.56
N THR A 586 6.00 27.11 101.67
CA THR A 586 6.67 26.85 102.96
C THR A 586 7.33 25.47 102.95
N LYS A 587 8.66 25.42 103.13
CA LYS A 587 9.49 24.21 103.04
C LYS A 587 9.41 23.33 104.30
N ARG A 588 8.21 22.90 104.69
CA ARG A 588 7.93 22.07 105.89
C ARG A 588 6.89 20.99 105.64
N VAL A 589 7.03 19.84 106.31
CA VAL A 589 6.03 18.76 106.28
C VAL A 589 4.63 19.29 106.62
N GLY A 590 3.63 18.86 105.84
CA GLY A 590 2.23 19.27 105.93
C GLY A 590 1.87 20.51 105.10
N GLN A 591 2.84 21.28 104.62
CA GLN A 591 2.66 22.44 103.75
C GLN A 591 2.68 22.06 102.27
N THR A 592 2.23 22.96 101.40
CA THR A 592 2.24 22.78 99.94
C THR A 592 3.34 23.63 99.30
N LEU A 593 4.08 23.02 98.38
CA LEU A 593 4.98 23.68 97.45
C LEU A 593 4.28 23.87 96.10
N THR A 594 4.59 24.96 95.40
CA THR A 594 4.04 25.27 94.07
C THR A 594 5.18 25.48 93.08
N GLY A 595 5.08 24.83 91.93
CA GLY A 595 6.01 24.95 90.81
C GLY A 595 5.70 26.15 89.93
N GLN A 596 6.73 26.91 89.59
CA GLN A 596 6.67 28.01 88.63
C GLN A 596 7.46 27.59 87.37
N PRO A 597 6.79 27.18 86.29
CA PRO A 597 7.45 26.57 85.13
C PRO A 597 8.16 27.59 84.20
N GLY A 598 7.90 28.89 84.37
CA GLY A 598 8.33 29.95 83.45
C GLY A 598 7.59 29.93 82.11
N THR A 599 7.93 30.87 81.22
CA THR A 599 7.34 30.98 79.88
C THR A 599 8.12 30.12 78.87
N TRP A 600 7.42 29.23 78.18
CA TRP A 600 8.01 28.33 77.16
C TRP A 600 7.66 28.81 75.75
N ALA A 601 8.59 28.64 74.81
CA ALA A 601 8.43 29.09 73.42
C ALA A 601 8.86 28.01 72.41
N PRO A 602 8.24 27.94 71.21
CA PRO A 602 7.14 28.77 70.73
C PRO A 602 5.79 28.43 71.41
N THR A 603 4.87 29.40 71.47
CA THR A 603 3.57 29.34 72.17
C THR A 603 2.79 28.04 71.96
N GLY A 604 2.08 27.57 72.98
CA GLY A 604 1.37 26.27 72.94
C GLY A 604 2.31 25.08 73.16
N VAL A 605 3.22 25.17 74.12
CA VAL A 605 3.93 24.01 74.70
C VAL A 605 3.06 23.43 75.80
N ALA A 606 2.79 22.12 75.76
CA ALA A 606 2.15 21.40 76.87
C ALA A 606 3.20 21.10 77.94
N LEU A 607 2.86 21.34 79.22
CA LEU A 607 3.77 21.16 80.35
C LEU A 607 3.32 19.99 81.23
N THR A 608 4.23 19.07 81.54
CA THR A 608 4.03 18.04 82.57
C THR A 608 5.02 18.24 83.72
N TYR A 609 4.60 17.83 84.91
CA TYR A 609 5.34 18.02 86.16
C TYR A 609 5.69 16.66 86.77
N GLN A 610 6.81 16.58 87.47
CA GLN A 610 7.16 15.45 88.33
C GLN A 610 7.98 15.94 89.51
N TRP A 611 7.44 15.83 90.72
CA TRP A 611 8.17 16.11 91.94
C TRP A 611 9.09 14.94 92.30
N LYS A 612 10.25 15.26 92.86
CA LYS A 612 11.33 14.32 93.16
C LYS A 612 11.84 14.53 94.57
N ARG A 613 12.16 13.44 95.27
CA ARG A 613 12.80 13.40 96.59
C ARG A 613 14.21 12.84 96.43
N ASN A 614 15.22 13.60 96.81
CA ASN A 614 16.64 13.27 96.61
C ASN A 614 16.94 12.80 95.16
N GLY A 615 16.30 13.44 94.18
CA GLY A 615 16.42 13.12 92.74
C GLY A 615 15.51 12.00 92.21
N ILE A 616 14.97 11.14 93.09
CA ILE A 616 14.07 10.02 92.76
C ILE A 616 12.64 10.53 92.60
N ALA A 617 11.90 10.06 91.59
CA ALA A 617 10.51 10.47 91.35
C ALA A 617 9.58 10.04 92.50
N ILE A 618 8.74 10.97 92.98
CA ILE A 618 7.67 10.66 93.93
C ILE A 618 6.45 10.17 93.15
N ALA A 619 6.04 8.91 93.36
CA ALA A 619 4.90 8.32 92.68
C ALA A 619 3.62 9.16 92.83
N GLY A 620 2.90 9.38 91.73
CA GLY A 620 1.66 10.19 91.69
C GLY A 620 1.85 11.71 91.85
N ALA A 621 3.05 12.21 92.16
CA ALA A 621 3.29 13.64 92.35
C ALA A 621 3.57 14.35 91.01
N THR A 622 2.54 14.41 90.15
CA THR A 622 2.60 14.94 88.77
C THR A 622 1.82 16.25 88.55
N ALA A 623 1.26 16.82 89.62
CA ALA A 623 0.62 18.13 89.60
C ALA A 623 1.64 19.28 89.68
N SER A 624 1.22 20.50 89.31
CA SER A 624 2.02 21.73 89.47
C SER A 624 2.26 22.13 90.94
N SER A 625 1.61 21.47 91.90
CA SER A 625 1.83 21.64 93.34
C SER A 625 2.00 20.29 94.04
N TYR A 626 2.69 20.28 95.18
CA TYR A 626 2.93 19.08 95.98
C TYR A 626 2.81 19.37 97.48
N LYS A 627 1.99 18.58 98.17
CA LYS A 627 1.84 18.66 99.62
C LYS A 627 2.87 17.74 100.29
N LEU A 628 3.77 18.33 101.06
CA LEU A 628 4.89 17.66 101.72
C LEU A 628 4.39 16.66 102.77
N VAL A 629 4.84 15.42 102.67
CA VAL A 629 4.51 14.30 103.56
C VAL A 629 5.64 14.02 104.54
N ALA A 630 5.39 13.17 105.54
CA ALA A 630 6.37 12.86 106.58
C ALA A 630 7.72 12.34 106.03
N ALA A 631 7.69 11.62 104.91
CA ALA A 631 8.87 11.07 104.25
C ALA A 631 9.71 12.12 103.47
N ASP A 632 9.25 13.36 103.33
CA ASP A 632 10.07 14.46 102.80
C ASP A 632 10.97 15.10 103.87
N ALA A 633 10.72 14.84 105.15
CA ALA A 633 11.47 15.42 106.27
C ALA A 633 12.98 15.20 106.12
N SER A 634 13.76 16.27 106.24
CA SER A 634 15.22 16.29 106.10
C SER A 634 15.74 15.82 104.74
N THR A 635 14.90 15.85 103.69
CA THR A 635 15.30 15.53 102.30
C THR A 635 15.32 16.78 101.41
N SER A 636 15.93 16.66 100.23
CA SER A 636 15.90 17.67 99.18
C SER A 636 14.78 17.34 98.19
N VAL A 637 13.79 18.23 98.07
CA VAL A 637 12.72 18.10 97.08
C VAL A 637 13.05 18.96 95.85
N THR A 638 12.90 18.39 94.65
CA THR A 638 13.03 19.10 93.36
C THR A 638 11.78 18.92 92.51
N LEU A 639 11.55 19.85 91.59
CA LEU A 639 10.52 19.75 90.57
C LEU A 639 11.18 19.60 89.19
N ALA A 640 10.81 18.55 88.46
CA ALA A 640 11.05 18.47 87.01
C ALA A 640 9.82 19.01 86.27
N VAL A 641 10.05 19.88 85.29
CA VAL A 641 9.05 20.35 84.31
C VAL A 641 9.50 19.89 82.93
N THR A 642 8.63 19.22 82.19
CA THR A 642 8.89 18.80 80.80
C THR A 642 7.94 19.53 79.86
N GLY A 643 8.51 20.30 78.94
CA GLY A 643 7.77 20.94 77.85
C GLY A 643 7.76 20.07 76.60
N SER A 644 6.56 19.78 76.09
CA SER A 644 6.31 18.95 74.91
C SER A 644 5.43 19.70 73.90
N LYS A 645 5.74 19.58 72.60
CA LYS A 645 4.90 20.11 71.51
C LYS A 645 5.00 19.19 70.30
N ILE A 646 3.89 18.95 69.62
CA ILE A 646 3.84 17.99 68.49
C ILE A 646 4.87 18.38 67.42
N GLY A 647 5.74 17.44 67.07
CA GLY A 647 6.80 17.63 66.08
C GLY A 647 7.98 18.49 66.56
N TYR A 648 8.14 18.70 67.87
CA TYR A 648 9.33 19.23 68.55
C TYR A 648 9.89 18.16 69.49
N ALA A 649 11.21 18.13 69.71
CA ALA A 649 11.77 17.29 70.76
C ALA A 649 11.32 17.81 72.15
N PRO A 650 10.87 16.94 73.07
CA PRO A 650 10.50 17.36 74.42
C PRO A 650 11.75 17.75 75.21
N VAL A 651 11.63 18.77 76.07
CA VAL A 651 12.75 19.26 76.89
C VAL A 651 12.36 19.29 78.35
N THR A 652 13.17 18.65 79.21
CA THR A 652 13.02 18.71 80.66
C THR A 652 13.95 19.76 81.28
N ARG A 653 13.45 20.43 82.32
CA ARG A 653 14.19 21.34 83.19
C ARG A 653 13.90 20.98 84.65
N MET A 654 14.88 21.10 85.53
CA MET A 654 14.74 20.78 86.96
C MET A 654 14.98 22.03 87.81
N SER A 655 14.21 22.19 88.88
CA SER A 655 14.40 23.27 89.85
C SER A 655 15.67 23.05 90.67
N ALA A 656 16.14 24.12 91.33
CA ALA A 656 17.00 23.97 92.49
C ALA A 656 16.31 23.09 93.56
N GLY A 657 17.11 22.34 94.32
CA GLY A 657 16.62 21.53 95.43
C GLY A 657 16.23 22.37 96.63
N VAL A 658 15.08 22.08 97.22
CA VAL A 658 14.61 22.72 98.46
C VAL A 658 14.67 21.71 99.61
N ALA A 659 15.55 21.97 100.57
CA ALA A 659 15.63 21.19 101.81
C ALA A 659 14.33 21.38 102.63
N ILE A 660 13.73 20.27 103.06
CA ILE A 660 12.45 20.27 103.77
C ILE A 660 12.67 20.05 105.26
N ALA A 661 12.28 21.04 106.08
CA ALA A 661 12.35 20.92 107.52
C ALA A 661 11.13 20.15 108.08
N ASN A 662 11.28 19.62 109.29
CA ASN A 662 10.15 19.02 110.03
C ASN A 662 8.96 19.98 110.12
N GLY A 663 7.77 19.38 110.11
CA GLY A 663 6.52 20.04 110.49
C GLY A 663 6.55 20.45 111.96
N VAL A 664 5.72 21.44 112.31
CA VAL A 664 5.56 21.93 113.68
C VAL A 664 4.11 21.77 114.13
N PHE A 665 3.91 21.55 115.42
CA PHE A 665 2.57 21.56 116.02
C PHE A 665 2.12 23.01 116.22
N ALA A 666 0.98 23.37 115.64
CA ALA A 666 0.37 24.69 115.77
C ALA A 666 -0.29 24.88 117.14
N ALA A 667 -0.86 23.81 117.71
CA ALA A 667 -1.37 23.80 119.08
C ALA A 667 -0.51 22.87 119.96
N THR A 668 0.08 23.43 121.01
CA THR A 668 0.96 22.72 121.97
C THR A 668 0.50 22.90 123.43
N PRO A 669 -0.71 22.42 123.78
CA PRO A 669 -1.32 22.65 125.09
C PRO A 669 -0.45 22.11 126.25
N THR A 670 -0.44 22.85 127.35
CA THR A 670 0.14 22.39 128.62
C THR A 670 -0.81 21.37 129.26
N PRO A 671 -0.33 20.19 129.70
CA PRO A 671 -1.20 19.18 130.28
C PRO A 671 -1.72 19.61 131.67
N THR A 672 -2.89 19.11 132.04
CA THR A 672 -3.53 19.40 133.34
C THR A 672 -3.72 18.12 134.15
N ILE A 673 -3.80 18.26 135.48
CA ILE A 673 -3.98 17.15 136.41
C ILE A 673 -5.36 17.25 137.09
N GLY A 674 -6.24 16.28 136.83
CA GLY A 674 -7.45 16.00 137.60
C GLY A 674 -7.18 15.20 138.88
N GLY A 675 -8.18 15.11 139.76
CA GLY A 675 -8.10 14.37 141.02
C GLY A 675 -7.40 15.11 142.17
N THR A 676 -7.49 14.53 143.37
CA THR A 676 -6.97 15.10 144.62
C THR A 676 -5.63 14.48 144.99
N ALA A 677 -4.61 15.33 145.20
CA ALA A 677 -3.26 14.90 145.55
C ALA A 677 -3.16 14.54 147.05
N LYS A 678 -3.59 13.33 147.39
CA LYS A 678 -3.45 12.70 148.72
C LYS A 678 -3.06 11.23 148.57
N VAL A 679 -2.39 10.65 149.57
CA VAL A 679 -1.96 9.24 149.55
C VAL A 679 -3.13 8.31 149.21
N GLY A 680 -2.87 7.35 148.33
CA GLY A 680 -3.84 6.36 147.85
C GLY A 680 -4.87 6.88 146.84
N GLY A 681 -4.97 8.20 146.66
CA GLY A 681 -5.81 8.82 145.63
C GLY A 681 -5.26 8.66 144.22
N THR A 682 -6.12 8.80 143.22
CA THR A 682 -5.74 8.74 141.79
C THR A 682 -5.74 10.15 141.19
N LEU A 683 -4.64 10.50 140.56
CA LEU A 683 -4.50 11.67 139.68
C LEU A 683 -4.69 11.24 138.23
N THR A 684 -5.29 12.11 137.41
CA THR A 684 -5.52 11.87 135.98
C THR A 684 -4.91 12.99 135.15
N ALA A 685 -4.28 12.67 134.03
CA ALA A 685 -3.61 13.62 133.16
C ALA A 685 -4.43 13.86 131.88
N SER A 686 -4.81 15.11 131.62
CA SER A 686 -5.32 15.51 130.31
C SER A 686 -4.20 16.14 129.49
N ALA A 687 -4.00 15.66 128.27
CA ALA A 687 -2.95 16.15 127.37
C ALA A 687 -3.36 17.36 126.53
N GLY A 688 -4.66 17.73 126.54
CA GLY A 688 -5.23 18.72 125.63
C GLY A 688 -5.30 18.26 124.16
N THR A 689 -5.92 19.08 123.31
CA THR A 689 -6.04 18.81 121.87
C THR A 689 -4.84 19.35 121.10
N TRP A 690 -4.09 18.46 120.44
CA TRP A 690 -2.91 18.82 119.65
C TRP A 690 -3.27 18.98 118.17
N SER A 691 -2.70 20.00 117.52
CA SER A 691 -2.94 20.29 116.10
C SER A 691 -1.61 20.38 115.34
N PRO A 692 -1.39 19.56 114.29
CA PRO A 692 -2.21 18.40 113.91
C PRO A 692 -2.17 17.29 114.97
N ALA A 693 -3.15 16.38 114.95
CA ALA A 693 -3.27 15.31 115.94
C ALA A 693 -1.96 14.50 116.12
N ALA A 694 -1.60 14.24 117.37
CA ALA A 694 -0.32 13.66 117.80
C ALA A 694 -0.51 12.37 118.60
N SER A 695 0.51 11.50 118.62
CA SER A 695 0.63 10.45 119.63
C SER A 695 1.20 11.07 120.91
N ILE A 696 0.57 10.80 122.06
CA ILE A 696 0.98 11.34 123.35
C ILE A 696 1.54 10.22 124.24
N ARG A 697 2.70 10.46 124.85
CA ARG A 697 3.22 9.64 125.96
C ARG A 697 3.20 10.46 127.25
N PHE A 698 2.81 9.84 128.36
CA PHE A 698 2.84 10.45 129.68
C PHE A 698 4.08 9.98 130.46
N GLN A 699 4.54 10.81 131.39
CA GLN A 699 5.52 10.46 132.40
C GLN A 699 5.25 11.31 133.65
N TRP A 700 4.84 10.69 134.75
CA TRP A 700 4.62 11.39 136.01
C TRP A 700 5.96 11.71 136.69
N LEU A 701 6.02 12.85 137.35
CA LEU A 701 7.22 13.43 137.96
C LEU A 701 6.96 13.73 139.43
N ARG A 702 7.89 13.36 140.32
CA ARG A 702 7.95 13.77 141.73
C ARG A 702 9.09 14.76 141.88
N ASN A 703 8.78 15.98 142.33
CA ASN A 703 9.77 17.07 142.47
C ASN A 703 10.60 17.28 141.18
N GLY A 704 9.93 17.20 140.02
CA GLY A 704 10.55 17.33 138.69
C GLY A 704 11.30 16.08 138.17
N LYS A 705 11.64 15.11 139.03
CA LYS A 705 12.30 13.84 138.64
C LYS A 705 11.26 12.80 138.21
N ALA A 706 11.60 11.95 137.24
CA ALA A 706 10.68 10.93 136.73
C ALA A 706 10.37 9.84 137.76
N ILE A 707 9.10 9.49 137.90
CA ILE A 707 8.64 8.35 138.69
C ILE A 707 8.70 7.11 137.79
N ILE A 708 9.59 6.17 138.12
CA ILE A 708 9.84 4.97 137.30
C ILE A 708 8.54 4.17 137.13
N GLY A 709 8.25 3.73 135.90
CA GLY A 709 7.04 2.98 135.54
C GLY A 709 5.75 3.81 135.41
N ALA A 710 5.69 5.04 135.93
CA ALA A 710 4.48 5.87 135.89
C ALA A 710 4.32 6.60 134.55
N THR A 711 3.93 5.86 133.51
CA THR A 711 3.81 6.33 132.11
C THR A 711 2.37 6.34 131.55
N THR A 712 1.39 5.97 132.37
CA THR A 712 -0.04 5.97 132.07
C THR A 712 -0.69 7.36 132.20
N SER A 713 -1.87 7.55 131.60
CA SER A 713 -2.68 8.76 131.76
C SER A 713 -3.28 8.93 133.17
N SER A 714 -3.16 7.94 134.03
CA SER A 714 -3.47 8.02 135.46
C SER A 714 -2.24 7.64 136.32
N TYR A 715 -2.20 8.13 137.55
CA TYR A 715 -1.21 7.76 138.56
C TYR A 715 -1.86 7.66 139.93
N ARG A 716 -1.56 6.60 140.67
CA ARG A 716 -1.98 6.44 142.07
C ARG A 716 -0.90 6.99 142.98
N VAL A 717 -1.25 7.99 143.77
CA VAL A 717 -0.35 8.67 144.72
C VAL A 717 0.10 7.66 145.79
N LEU A 718 1.41 7.48 145.89
CA LEU A 718 2.08 6.59 146.82
C LEU A 718 2.41 7.31 148.14
N ALA A 719 2.69 6.53 149.18
CA ALA A 719 3.17 7.04 150.47
C ALA A 719 4.42 7.94 150.31
N THR A 720 5.31 7.58 149.38
CA THR A 720 6.57 8.28 149.11
C THR A 720 6.41 9.56 148.26
N ASP A 721 5.18 9.96 147.91
CA ASP A 721 4.91 11.26 147.26
C ASP A 721 4.63 12.40 148.26
N VAL A 722 4.36 12.11 149.54
CA VAL A 722 3.94 13.12 150.54
C VAL A 722 4.97 14.24 150.71
N ASP A 723 4.47 15.46 150.91
CA ASP A 723 5.19 16.74 150.83
C ASP A 723 5.87 17.05 149.48
N GLY A 724 6.05 16.05 148.62
CA GLY A 724 6.44 16.20 147.24
C GLY A 724 5.38 16.87 146.36
N THR A 725 5.84 17.38 145.24
CA THR A 725 5.01 17.97 144.19
C THR A 725 4.95 17.03 142.99
N ILE A 726 3.74 16.61 142.63
CA ILE A 726 3.47 15.71 141.51
C ILE A 726 3.03 16.51 140.29
N SER A 727 3.78 16.38 139.21
CA SER A 727 3.44 16.92 137.88
C SER A 727 3.47 15.81 136.84
N VAL A 728 2.91 16.06 135.65
CA VAL A 728 2.95 15.12 134.54
C VAL A 728 3.59 15.79 133.32
N ARG A 729 4.56 15.08 132.71
CA ARG A 729 5.12 15.43 131.40
C ARG A 729 4.30 14.72 130.33
N THR A 730 3.82 15.47 129.34
CA THR A 730 3.34 14.91 128.08
C THR A 730 4.36 15.15 126.99
N THR A 731 4.67 14.11 126.22
CA THR A 731 5.54 14.16 125.05
C THR A 731 4.69 13.85 123.83
N ALA A 732 4.52 14.82 122.94
CA ALA A 732 3.72 14.72 121.72
C ALA A 732 4.62 14.48 120.50
N SER A 733 4.33 13.42 119.73
CA SER A 733 5.07 13.08 118.51
C SER A 733 4.14 12.74 117.34
N LYS A 734 4.65 12.96 116.12
CA LYS A 734 3.99 12.65 114.84
C LYS A 734 5.08 12.49 113.78
N SER A 735 4.95 11.50 112.90
CA SER A 735 5.98 11.25 111.87
C SER A 735 6.18 12.49 110.98
N GLY A 736 7.43 12.90 110.78
CA GLY A 736 7.80 14.12 110.04
C GLY A 736 7.60 15.45 110.78
N TYR A 737 7.27 15.43 112.08
CA TYR A 737 7.10 16.63 112.92
C TYR A 737 8.11 16.64 114.06
N THR A 738 8.53 17.84 114.48
CA THR A 738 9.36 18.00 115.67
C THR A 738 8.57 17.65 116.93
N THR A 739 9.06 16.65 117.69
CA THR A 739 8.51 16.26 118.99
C THR A 739 8.51 17.43 119.97
N VAL A 740 7.40 17.63 120.69
CA VAL A 740 7.26 18.69 121.70
C VAL A 740 6.87 18.07 123.04
N SER A 741 7.55 18.50 124.11
CA SER A 741 7.23 18.09 125.48
C SER A 741 6.72 19.27 126.30
N LYS A 742 5.70 19.03 127.12
CA LYS A 742 5.13 20.00 128.07
C LYS A 742 5.02 19.34 129.45
N VAL A 743 5.09 20.12 130.52
CA VAL A 743 4.93 19.66 131.90
C VAL A 743 3.79 20.43 132.54
N SER A 744 2.93 19.77 133.29
CA SER A 744 1.82 20.39 133.99
C SER A 744 2.29 21.31 135.12
N ALA A 745 1.40 22.19 135.57
CA ALA A 745 1.50 22.69 136.94
C ALA A 745 1.56 21.50 137.93
N GLY A 746 2.36 21.62 138.98
CA GLY A 746 2.50 20.58 139.99
C GLY A 746 1.42 20.69 141.07
N LYS A 747 0.90 19.55 141.52
CA LYS A 747 0.08 19.46 142.73
C LYS A 747 0.95 18.97 143.89
N LYS A 748 1.09 19.77 144.95
CA LYS A 748 1.68 19.30 146.21
C LYS A 748 0.79 18.21 146.79
N VAL A 749 1.36 17.09 147.22
CA VAL A 749 0.62 16.02 147.90
C VAL A 749 0.41 16.43 149.35
N ALA A 750 -0.86 16.54 149.73
CA ALA A 750 -1.25 16.86 151.09
C ALA A 750 -0.93 15.67 152.02
N PRO A 751 -0.20 15.89 153.13
CA PRO A 751 -0.14 14.92 154.21
C PRO A 751 -1.51 14.78 154.88
N ILE A 752 -1.73 13.69 155.61
CA ILE A 752 -2.99 13.39 156.30
C ILE A 752 -2.75 13.04 157.77
N ALA A 753 -3.70 13.40 158.63
CA ALA A 753 -3.76 12.87 159.98
C ALA A 753 -4.29 11.42 159.93
N TYR A 754 -3.62 10.51 160.63
CA TYR A 754 -4.08 9.14 160.84
C TYR A 754 -4.89 9.04 162.13
N ALA A 755 -5.84 8.11 162.17
CA ALA A 755 -6.67 7.89 163.35
C ALA A 755 -5.83 7.44 164.57
N ASN A 756 -4.89 6.52 164.33
CA ASN A 756 -4.01 5.91 165.32
C ASN A 756 -2.70 5.42 164.65
N CYS A 757 -1.74 4.96 165.46
CA CYS A 757 -0.46 4.45 164.95
C CYS A 757 -0.55 3.18 164.12
N THR A 758 -1.56 2.33 164.31
CA THR A 758 -1.78 1.15 163.46
C THR A 758 -2.06 1.57 162.01
N ALA A 759 -2.90 2.61 161.81
CA ALA A 759 -3.20 3.15 160.50
C ALA A 759 -2.02 3.91 159.86
N LEU A 760 -1.21 4.61 160.66
CA LEU A 760 0.01 5.27 160.18
C LEU A 760 1.08 4.25 159.78
N ASN A 761 1.34 3.26 160.64
CA ASN A 761 2.39 2.25 160.44
C ASN A 761 2.02 1.17 159.42
N ALA A 762 0.77 1.12 158.96
CA ALA A 762 0.39 0.38 157.75
C ALA A 762 0.85 1.07 156.45
N VAL A 763 1.25 2.36 156.51
CA VAL A 763 1.71 3.16 155.36
C VAL A 763 3.19 3.55 155.49
N TYR A 764 3.65 3.81 156.72
CA TYR A 764 5.04 4.14 157.06
C TYR A 764 5.53 3.21 158.19
N PRO A 765 6.08 2.03 157.87
CA PRO A 765 6.27 0.95 158.85
C PRO A 765 7.15 1.26 160.07
N SER A 766 8.01 2.28 159.98
CA SER A 766 8.93 2.78 161.01
C SER A 766 8.49 4.13 161.61
N GLY A 767 7.20 4.49 161.50
CA GLY A 767 6.70 5.81 161.90
C GLY A 767 7.06 6.92 160.90
N VAL A 768 6.78 8.17 161.29
CA VAL A 768 7.07 9.38 160.50
C VAL A 768 7.88 10.35 161.35
N ALA A 769 9.11 10.62 160.92
CA ALA A 769 10.00 11.57 161.56
C ALA A 769 9.80 12.99 161.00
N ARG A 770 10.00 14.00 161.84
CA ARG A 770 10.16 15.39 161.40
C ARG A 770 11.44 15.52 160.55
N ASN A 771 11.49 16.45 159.59
CA ASN A 771 12.70 16.67 158.79
C ASN A 771 13.82 17.20 159.69
N GLY A 772 15.02 16.61 159.59
CA GLY A 772 16.18 16.99 160.40
C GLY A 772 16.32 16.25 161.73
N VAL A 773 15.32 15.45 162.14
CA VAL A 773 15.50 14.43 163.19
C VAL A 773 16.36 13.31 162.62
N SER A 774 17.36 12.86 163.39
CA SER A 774 18.26 11.74 163.03
C SER A 774 18.44 10.72 164.16
N VAL A 775 17.86 10.98 165.33
CA VAL A 775 17.88 10.09 166.50
C VAL A 775 16.48 9.87 167.08
N ASP A 776 16.30 8.66 167.64
CA ASP A 776 15.16 8.11 168.38
C ASP A 776 15.58 8.00 169.85
N ARG A 777 14.71 8.33 170.81
CA ARG A 777 15.08 8.40 172.23
C ARG A 777 14.71 7.20 173.11
N VAL A 778 15.02 5.98 172.65
CA VAL A 778 14.81 4.74 173.42
C VAL A 778 15.40 4.80 174.85
N SER A 779 14.52 4.79 175.86
CA SER A 779 14.86 4.60 177.28
C SER A 779 15.94 5.54 177.82
N GLY A 780 15.96 6.78 177.33
CA GLY A 780 16.89 7.83 177.78
C GLY A 780 18.26 7.82 177.09
N ARG A 781 18.45 7.00 176.05
CA ARG A 781 19.61 7.03 175.14
C ARG A 781 19.15 7.42 173.75
N ASP A 782 20.01 8.10 173.01
CA ASP A 782 19.75 8.48 171.63
C ASP A 782 20.28 7.37 170.70
N VAL A 783 19.41 6.82 169.87
CA VAL A 783 19.67 5.74 168.91
C VAL A 783 19.48 6.29 167.50
N ALA A 784 20.29 5.88 166.51
CA ALA A 784 20.08 6.31 165.13
C ALA A 784 18.73 5.78 164.60
N ILE A 785 17.91 6.65 164.02
CA ILE A 785 16.61 6.27 163.43
C ILE A 785 16.78 5.23 162.32
N SER A 786 15.72 4.46 162.04
CA SER A 786 15.70 3.58 160.88
C SER A 786 16.01 4.35 159.59
N PRO A 787 16.95 3.87 158.73
CA PRO A 787 17.18 4.43 157.40
C PRO A 787 15.96 4.38 156.46
N SER A 788 14.90 3.64 156.84
CA SER A 788 13.61 3.61 156.14
C SER A 788 12.52 4.48 156.79
N ALA A 789 12.84 5.28 157.82
CA ALA A 789 11.91 6.23 158.42
C ALA A 789 11.50 7.30 157.39
N PHE A 790 10.22 7.65 157.35
CA PHE A 790 9.73 8.65 156.40
C PHE A 790 9.82 10.05 157.00
N HIS A 791 10.67 10.90 156.40
CA HIS A 791 10.80 12.29 156.82
C HIS A 791 9.76 13.19 156.15
N SER A 792 8.85 13.74 156.97
CA SER A 792 7.96 14.82 156.58
C SER A 792 7.54 15.61 157.81
N THR A 793 8.06 16.83 157.97
CA THR A 793 7.66 17.76 159.04
C THR A 793 6.15 18.03 159.04
N ALA A 794 5.51 18.12 157.87
CA ALA A 794 4.08 18.41 157.79
C ALA A 794 3.23 17.17 158.14
N LEU A 795 3.64 15.96 157.73
CA LEU A 795 2.97 14.73 158.13
C LEU A 795 3.20 14.39 159.61
N TYR A 796 4.42 14.60 160.12
CA TYR A 796 4.71 14.52 161.55
C TYR A 796 3.80 15.49 162.32
N ASN A 797 3.72 16.77 161.95
CA ASN A 797 2.93 17.76 162.70
C ASN A 797 1.42 17.41 162.74
N LEU A 798 0.86 16.80 161.69
CA LEU A 798 -0.54 16.29 161.69
C LEU A 798 -0.75 15.05 162.57
N ASN A 799 0.33 14.36 162.97
CA ASN A 799 0.32 13.12 163.75
C ASN A 799 1.09 13.23 165.09
N ALA A 800 1.57 14.42 165.45
CA ALA A 800 2.43 14.66 166.62
C ALA A 800 1.76 14.36 167.97
N LYS A 801 0.43 14.25 168.01
CA LYS A 801 -0.33 13.66 169.14
C LYS A 801 -0.01 12.19 169.42
N SER A 802 0.79 11.56 168.56
CA SER A 802 1.17 10.15 168.57
C SER A 802 2.68 9.94 168.55
N ASP A 803 3.45 11.01 168.75
CA ASP A 803 4.78 10.96 169.38
C ASP A 803 4.54 10.99 170.90
N ARG A 804 5.15 10.06 171.65
CA ARG A 804 4.89 9.85 173.09
C ARG A 804 5.95 10.51 173.97
N ASP A 805 7.20 10.49 173.54
CA ASP A 805 8.41 10.93 174.24
C ASP A 805 8.79 12.38 173.86
N LYS A 806 8.26 12.84 172.72
CA LYS A 806 8.47 14.15 172.09
C LYS A 806 9.87 14.33 171.49
N ASP A 807 10.44 13.28 170.92
CA ASP A 807 11.73 13.33 170.22
C ASP A 807 11.62 13.84 168.77
N GLY A 808 10.42 13.85 168.19
CA GLY A 808 10.15 14.22 166.81
C GLY A 808 9.80 13.07 165.87
N ILE A 809 9.49 11.88 166.39
CA ILE A 809 9.06 10.70 165.64
C ILE A 809 7.62 10.31 166.02
N ALA A 810 6.68 10.54 165.11
CA ALA A 810 5.29 10.14 165.32
C ALA A 810 5.11 8.65 165.01
N CYS A 811 4.55 7.90 165.96
CA CYS A 811 4.26 6.46 165.84
C CYS A 811 5.50 5.59 165.54
N GLU A 812 6.63 5.89 166.17
CA GLU A 812 7.75 4.95 166.34
C GLU A 812 7.32 3.51 166.67
N LYS A 813 8.18 2.54 166.31
CA LYS A 813 8.13 1.17 166.80
C LYS A 813 9.47 0.83 167.43
N ARG A 814 9.44 0.58 168.74
CA ARG A 814 10.55 0.01 169.52
C ARG A 814 10.57 -1.51 169.40
#